data_AF-A0A916CNR6-F1
#
_entry.id   AF-A0A916CNR6-F1
#
_cell.length_a   1.000
_cell.length_b   1.000
_cell.length_c   1.000
_cell.angle_alpha   90.00
_cell.angle_beta   90.00
_cell.angle_gamma   90.00
#
_symmetry.space_group_name_H-M   'P 1'
#
loop_
_entity.id
_entity.type
_entity.pdbx_description
1 polymer ?
#
loop_
_entity_poly.entity_id
_entity_poly.type
_entity_poly.pdbx_seq_one_letter_code
_entity_poly.pdbx_strand_id
1 'polypeptide(L)'
;MAQRSTKLSERKEEQGSQGAEEQRGKNSPLRPRSPAPRQSSSILSRDGLALIAFVVLTCVMTNPLVLHIANAVEDKQDALLNTWIIAWVGHALITDPLNLFNANIFYPYPNTLAFSETMLPQGLFALPFNLAFDNTVLGYNLVLLASFFLAAYAMYLFVFDLTRSRGAGIVAGAIFAFNPYNLGNLAQVQLLSFGWMPLVLLWLRRLLNESTVNSQQSTVWWRMASGEWRIVLLFALFFSLQALSSFYYAFLAGFAVALYVIWFVITHASRASRNPLPIPLFTRLAISAILIVIIVVPFFIPYLQVQREMGFERKVVESEPFSASLKLYTEVSPQNLLYGNLLAPRLPIMNGGYPLDNLFPGIIAFALAIIGFATTKNRDKWFYFLLLTFAFLLSLGPRLFLAPNNPTDLTLPYRWLYDAFPLMRALRAPVRFDALVMFALAVLAGWGVTRVASGEWRVMKKSFILHAKRSSFILLLIALEYLALPAAQITPVPVWDEIPQYVRWLAKQTPGVILELPMIASDPTKPLDLTTQYLSTYHWHSTPDGYSGFVPSRRGEVAYEMQTFPDLRPIRLIQALDVQYVVFHGPMKPGLPPEYFRDDLQLVWQHRIDDNCSARTELDRFLNCTDWIHRVLPNRYVTSNPSVFLYLPQPAAPNQIYLAYMIIDNSTSPVLAIKPTDILRIDARWHGITKVEQQTSTRMPLVTTEISVIPVQLTAPPDVGSWRLDLTISGQAIPTWNLSGNVSVEMGEPAHETVIPATITSDGLLSTYAPGDNIQVLVGWQPHNKIDSYYSVSVRVVDQVGNKIVAVDRQPATPTLLWRPDRWQSDLFKLTLPNDLSPGEYSVEMKMYQADQGTSVLIVDWGWSGPADTIPLGKFTVK
;
A
#
# COMPACT_ATOMS: atom_id res chain seq x y z
N MET A 1 30.52 91.45 13.98
CA MET A 1 31.71 90.85 13.34
C MET A 1 31.33 90.48 11.92
N ALA A 2 31.59 91.42 11.01
CA ALA A 2 32.59 91.30 9.93
C ALA A 2 31.97 90.56 8.72
N GLN A 3 31.40 91.31 7.75
CA GLN A 3 32.08 91.81 6.53
C GLN A 3 32.47 90.64 5.62
N ARG A 4 32.27 90.57 4.31
CA ARG A 4 32.08 91.47 3.14
C ARG A 4 32.03 90.45 1.96
N SER A 5 31.62 90.67 0.72
CA SER A 5 31.01 91.77 -0.03
C SER A 5 30.81 91.27 -1.47
N THR A 6 29.89 91.94 -2.19
CA THR A 6 29.97 92.36 -3.62
C THR A 6 30.07 91.31 -4.72
N LYS A 7 29.04 91.17 -5.58
CA LYS A 7 28.64 92.03 -6.75
C LYS A 7 29.48 91.77 -8.01
N LEU A 8 28.81 91.54 -9.14
CA LEU A 8 28.90 92.25 -10.46
C LEU A 8 28.22 91.37 -11.54
N SER A 9 27.06 91.79 -12.10
CA SER A 9 26.83 92.52 -13.39
C SER A 9 26.71 91.55 -14.58
N GLU A 10 25.79 91.64 -15.56
CA GLU A 10 25.27 92.75 -16.40
C GLU A 10 23.87 92.38 -16.97
N ARG A 11 22.86 93.28 -16.98
CA ARG A 11 22.22 94.00 -18.14
C ARG A 11 21.88 93.12 -19.37
N LYS A 12 20.67 93.11 -19.99
CA LYS A 12 19.80 94.23 -20.45
C LYS A 12 18.45 93.70 -21.04
N GLU A 13 17.37 94.51 -20.91
CA GLU A 13 16.26 94.83 -21.89
C GLU A 13 15.48 93.70 -22.62
N GLU A 14 14.17 93.70 -22.93
CA GLU A 14 13.00 94.58 -22.72
C GLU A 14 11.73 93.88 -23.30
N GLN A 15 10.53 94.29 -22.83
CA GLN A 15 9.20 94.31 -23.49
C GLN A 15 8.28 93.07 -23.60
N GLY A 16 7.01 93.29 -23.23
CA GLY A 16 5.82 92.47 -23.56
C GLY A 16 4.85 92.23 -22.39
N SER A 17 4.26 93.28 -21.79
CA SER A 17 2.86 93.71 -22.01
C SER A 17 1.74 92.81 -21.46
N GLN A 18 1.07 93.37 -20.44
CA GLN A 18 -0.37 93.32 -20.13
C GLN A 18 -0.98 92.06 -19.48
N GLY A 19 -1.41 92.26 -18.23
CA GLY A 19 -2.55 91.58 -17.65
C GLY A 19 -3.80 92.47 -17.66
N ALA A 20 -4.96 91.85 -17.41
CA ALA A 20 -6.17 92.38 -16.79
C ALA A 20 -7.11 91.16 -16.56
N GLU A 21 -7.46 90.86 -15.30
CA GLU A 21 -8.83 91.02 -14.74
C GLU A 21 -9.73 89.80 -15.02
N GLU A 22 -10.57 89.24 -14.14
CA GLU A 22 -11.14 89.55 -12.82
C GLU A 22 -11.99 88.27 -12.49
N GLN A 23 -12.16 87.72 -11.28
CA GLN A 23 -13.06 88.20 -10.22
C GLN A 23 -12.97 87.31 -8.98
N ARG A 24 -13.25 87.97 -7.86
CA ARG A 24 -13.10 87.58 -6.46
C ARG A 24 -14.47 87.19 -5.89
N GLY A 25 -14.50 86.22 -4.97
CA GLY A 25 -15.38 86.29 -3.79
C GLY A 25 -16.32 85.10 -3.52
N LYS A 26 -16.02 84.33 -2.46
CA LYS A 26 -16.67 84.44 -1.14
C LYS A 26 -16.30 83.23 -0.28
N ASN A 27 -15.59 83.50 0.82
CA ASN A 27 -15.40 82.56 1.93
C ASN A 27 -16.68 82.48 2.79
N SER A 28 -17.07 81.26 3.16
CA SER A 28 -17.93 80.95 4.30
C SER A 28 -17.46 79.62 4.91
N PRO A 29 -17.49 79.45 6.24
CA PRO A 29 -16.65 78.48 6.93
C PRO A 29 -17.22 77.06 6.89
N LEU A 30 -16.32 76.09 6.71
CA LEU A 30 -16.61 74.65 6.70
C LEU A 30 -17.16 74.17 8.06
N ARG A 31 -18.39 73.64 8.05
CA ARG A 31 -18.92 72.81 9.14
C ARG A 31 -18.11 71.50 9.22
N PRO A 32 -17.74 70.99 10.41
CA PRO A 32 -17.16 69.65 10.52
C PRO A 32 -18.23 68.62 10.14
N ARG A 33 -17.95 67.79 9.13
CA ARG A 33 -18.73 66.59 8.81
C ARG A 33 -18.64 65.63 10.00
N SER A 34 -19.77 65.36 10.63
CA SER A 34 -19.94 64.27 11.60
C SER A 34 -19.44 62.95 10.99
N PRO A 35 -18.59 62.18 11.69
CA PRO A 35 -18.14 60.89 11.19
C PRO A 35 -19.35 59.95 11.10
N ALA A 36 -19.54 59.33 9.92
CA ALA A 36 -20.50 58.25 9.74
C ALA A 36 -20.23 57.15 10.79
N PRO A 37 -21.27 56.53 11.37
CA PRO A 37 -21.08 55.51 12.39
C PRO A 37 -20.29 54.35 11.77
N ARG A 38 -19.09 54.11 12.30
CA ARG A 38 -18.34 52.86 12.07
C ARG A 38 -19.24 51.72 12.55
N GLN A 39 -19.90 51.04 11.62
CA GLN A 39 -20.45 49.71 11.87
C GLN A 39 -19.28 48.81 12.21
N SER A 40 -19.04 48.66 13.51
CA SER A 40 -18.34 47.55 14.12
C SER A 40 -19.00 46.25 13.64
N SER A 41 -18.51 45.71 12.53
CA SER A 41 -18.83 44.34 12.11
C SER A 41 -17.79 43.46 12.78
N SER A 42 -18.22 42.79 13.85
CA SER A 42 -17.44 41.76 14.52
C SER A 42 -16.91 40.78 13.48
N ILE A 43 -15.60 40.57 13.43
CA ILE A 43 -14.91 39.62 12.53
C ILE A 43 -15.40 38.16 12.71
N LEU A 44 -16.21 37.87 13.73
CA LEU A 44 -17.14 36.73 13.81
C LEU A 44 -18.27 36.77 12.75
N SER A 45 -18.05 37.44 11.61
CA SER A 45 -19.04 37.79 10.60
C SER A 45 -19.17 36.72 9.52
N ARG A 46 -20.37 36.15 9.39
CA ARG A 46 -20.94 35.42 8.22
C ARG A 46 -20.28 34.12 7.75
N ASP A 47 -18.96 33.96 7.83
CA ASP A 47 -18.31 32.67 7.52
C ASP A 47 -18.43 31.69 8.71
N GLY A 48 -18.67 32.20 9.92
CA GLY A 48 -18.96 31.39 11.11
C GLY A 48 -20.15 30.46 10.97
N LEU A 49 -21.17 30.83 10.17
CA LEU A 49 -22.32 29.95 9.91
C LEU A 49 -21.93 28.72 9.08
N ALA A 50 -21.01 28.87 8.11
CA ALA A 50 -20.51 27.75 7.32
C ALA A 50 -19.70 26.79 8.21
N LEU A 51 -18.83 27.34 9.08
CA LEU A 51 -18.04 26.55 10.02
C LEU A 51 -18.94 25.73 10.96
N ILE A 52 -19.94 26.37 11.58
CA ILE A 52 -20.89 25.69 12.46
C ILE A 52 -21.66 24.61 11.69
N ALA A 53 -22.16 24.92 10.48
CA ALA A 53 -22.88 23.95 9.66
C ALA A 53 -22.02 22.72 9.33
N PHE A 54 -20.74 22.91 8.99
CA PHE A 54 -19.84 21.80 8.68
C PHE A 54 -19.42 20.99 9.91
N VAL A 55 -19.27 21.61 11.08
CA VAL A 55 -19.06 20.87 12.33
C VAL A 55 -20.29 19.99 12.62
N VAL A 56 -21.49 20.57 12.58
CA VAL A 56 -22.74 19.81 12.82
C VAL A 56 -22.91 18.68 11.81
N LEU A 57 -22.70 18.95 10.51
CA LEU A 57 -22.78 17.91 9.48
C LEU A 57 -21.72 16.84 9.68
N THR A 58 -20.49 17.19 10.06
CA THR A 58 -19.45 16.20 10.36
C THR A 58 -19.88 15.28 11.48
N CYS A 59 -20.39 15.81 12.59
CA CYS A 59 -20.87 15.00 13.71
C CYS A 59 -22.08 14.12 13.34
N VAL A 60 -23.02 14.64 12.55
CA VAL A 60 -24.24 13.91 12.16
C VAL A 60 -23.95 12.84 11.11
N MET A 61 -23.13 13.15 10.10
CA MET A 61 -22.85 12.25 8.98
C MET A 61 -21.87 11.14 9.32
N THR A 62 -21.11 11.28 10.41
CA THR A 62 -20.20 10.23 10.92
C THR A 62 -20.77 9.48 12.12
N ASN A 63 -22.09 9.55 12.33
CA ASN A 63 -22.73 8.89 13.47
C ASN A 63 -22.49 7.36 13.48
N PRO A 64 -22.39 6.71 14.66
CA PRO A 64 -22.27 7.29 15.99
C PRO A 64 -20.80 7.52 16.41
N LEU A 65 -19.83 7.57 15.48
CA LEU A 65 -18.39 7.67 15.78
C LEU A 65 -18.05 8.82 16.73
N VAL A 66 -18.75 9.96 16.61
CA VAL A 66 -18.55 11.13 17.49
C VAL A 66 -18.72 10.81 18.98
N LEU A 67 -19.48 9.77 19.32
CA LEU A 67 -19.71 9.30 20.70
C LEU A 67 -18.62 8.33 21.18
N HIS A 68 -17.81 7.79 20.27
CA HIS A 68 -16.80 6.75 20.50
C HIS A 68 -15.41 7.13 19.98
N ILE A 69 -15.14 8.44 19.85
CA ILE A 69 -13.91 8.97 19.23
C ILE A 69 -12.62 8.48 19.89
N ALA A 70 -12.66 8.06 21.15
CA ALA A 70 -11.46 7.73 21.91
C ALA A 70 -11.25 6.23 22.13
N ASN A 71 -12.22 5.37 21.78
CA ASN A 71 -12.17 3.96 22.14
C ASN A 71 -12.69 3.00 21.05
N ALA A 72 -13.09 3.52 19.89
CA ALA A 72 -13.51 2.69 18.77
C ALA A 72 -13.00 3.22 17.43
N VAL A 73 -12.93 2.31 16.48
CA VAL A 73 -12.56 2.54 15.08
C VAL A 73 -13.60 1.87 14.17
N GLU A 74 -13.55 2.17 12.88
CA GLU A 74 -14.47 1.58 11.89
C GLU A 74 -14.28 0.06 11.79
N ASP A 75 -13.03 -0.40 11.69
CA ASP A 75 -12.68 -1.83 11.59
C ASP A 75 -11.34 -2.16 12.30
N LYS A 76 -11.03 -3.45 12.45
CA LYS A 76 -9.72 -3.91 12.96
C LYS A 76 -8.67 -4.08 11.86
N GLN A 77 -8.93 -3.58 10.65
CA GLN A 77 -8.08 -3.74 9.48
C GLN A 77 -7.52 -2.38 9.05
N ASP A 78 -8.17 -1.70 8.10
CA ASP A 78 -7.63 -0.48 7.50
C ASP A 78 -7.60 0.68 8.50
N ALA A 79 -8.58 0.77 9.41
CA ALA A 79 -8.61 1.81 10.44
C ALA A 79 -7.47 1.63 11.45
N LEU A 80 -7.18 0.40 11.87
CA LEU A 80 -6.05 0.12 12.75
C LEU A 80 -4.69 0.28 12.05
N LEU A 81 -4.57 -0.10 10.78
CA LEU A 81 -3.38 0.18 9.98
C LEU A 81 -3.08 1.69 9.94
N ASN A 82 -4.09 2.48 9.61
CA ASN A 82 -3.96 3.94 9.54
C ASN A 82 -3.70 4.58 10.91
N THR A 83 -4.31 4.05 11.98
CA THR A 83 -4.03 4.47 13.36
C THR A 83 -2.56 4.23 13.69
N TRP A 84 -2.02 3.05 13.36
CA TRP A 84 -0.61 2.72 13.53
C TRP A 84 0.31 3.63 12.69
N ILE A 85 0.01 3.90 11.41
CA ILE A 85 0.80 4.81 10.55
C ILE A 85 0.85 6.22 11.16
N ILE A 86 -0.30 6.79 11.52
CA ILE A 86 -0.41 8.14 12.08
C ILE A 86 0.36 8.23 13.41
N ALA A 87 0.25 7.21 14.26
CA ALA A 87 1.00 7.13 15.51
C ALA A 87 2.51 7.01 15.27
N TRP A 88 2.94 6.16 14.34
CA TRP A 88 4.36 5.98 13.98
C TRP A 88 4.98 7.27 13.46
N VAL A 89 4.31 7.98 12.55
CA VAL A 89 4.77 9.29 12.07
C VAL A 89 4.99 10.26 13.22
N GLY A 90 4.02 10.36 14.13
CA GLY A 90 4.14 11.19 15.32
C GLY A 90 5.33 10.80 16.20
N HIS A 91 5.50 9.50 16.45
CA HIS A 91 6.61 8.95 17.21
C HIS A 91 7.96 9.28 16.58
N ALA A 92 8.16 8.89 15.31
CA ALA A 92 9.44 9.04 14.62
C ALA A 92 9.83 10.52 14.44
N LEU A 93 8.88 11.43 14.22
CA LEU A 93 9.17 12.87 14.14
C LEU A 93 9.74 13.44 15.45
N ILE A 94 9.43 12.83 16.60
CA ILE A 94 9.91 13.26 17.92
C ILE A 94 11.19 12.52 18.30
N THR A 95 11.27 11.22 18.02
CA THR A 95 12.35 10.35 18.51
C THR A 95 13.53 10.27 17.55
N ASP A 96 13.29 10.10 16.25
CA ASP A 96 14.33 9.97 15.23
C ASP A 96 13.81 10.34 13.82
N PRO A 97 13.71 11.64 13.49
CA PRO A 97 13.06 12.11 12.27
C PRO A 97 13.82 11.72 10.98
N LEU A 98 15.11 11.41 11.06
CA LEU A 98 15.90 10.97 9.90
C LEU A 98 15.60 9.52 9.52
N ASN A 99 15.09 8.72 10.46
CA ASN A 99 14.69 7.33 10.25
C ASN A 99 13.16 7.15 10.18
N LEU A 100 12.43 8.21 9.80
CA LEU A 100 10.96 8.20 9.66
C LEU A 100 10.42 6.96 8.94
N PHE A 101 11.11 6.50 7.89
CA PHE A 101 10.64 5.38 7.08
C PHE A 101 10.95 3.99 7.65
N ASN A 102 11.79 3.88 8.67
CA ASN A 102 12.18 2.60 9.29
C ASN A 102 11.20 2.24 10.42
N ALA A 103 9.98 1.86 10.03
CA ALA A 103 8.90 1.51 10.95
C ALA A 103 9.13 0.17 11.66
N ASN A 104 8.43 -0.02 12.78
CA ASN A 104 8.64 -1.15 13.68
C ASN A 104 8.04 -2.49 13.22
N ILE A 105 7.68 -2.63 11.94
CA ILE A 105 7.14 -3.85 11.34
C ILE A 105 8.12 -4.44 10.33
N PHE A 106 7.97 -5.74 10.03
CA PHE A 106 8.78 -6.47 9.04
C PHE A 106 10.29 -6.40 9.26
N TYR A 107 10.77 -6.33 10.50
CA TYR A 107 12.20 -6.43 10.78
C TYR A 107 12.79 -7.69 10.10
N PRO A 108 13.94 -7.61 9.39
CA PRO A 108 14.88 -6.48 9.29
C PRO A 108 14.76 -5.63 8.01
N TYR A 109 13.63 -5.66 7.31
CA TYR A 109 13.45 -4.86 6.09
C TYR A 109 13.55 -3.36 6.40
N PRO A 110 14.28 -2.57 5.58
CA PRO A 110 14.33 -1.11 5.71
C PRO A 110 13.11 -0.45 5.06
N ASN A 111 12.88 0.83 5.35
CA ASN A 111 11.87 1.67 4.70
C ASN A 111 10.43 1.11 4.77
N THR A 112 10.10 0.36 5.82
CA THR A 112 8.83 -0.37 5.96
C THR A 112 7.60 0.53 6.04
N LEU A 113 7.75 1.81 6.42
CA LEU A 113 6.67 2.79 6.30
C LEU A 113 6.25 3.01 4.83
N ALA A 114 7.19 2.92 3.88
CA ALA A 114 6.94 3.09 2.45
C ALA A 114 6.17 1.92 1.83
N PHE A 115 5.85 0.88 2.61
CA PHE A 115 4.99 -0.22 2.16
C PHE A 115 3.50 0.18 2.17
N SER A 116 3.17 1.31 2.81
CA SER A 116 1.86 1.98 2.78
C SER A 116 2.04 3.49 2.52
N GLU A 117 0.94 4.25 2.52
CA GLU A 117 1.02 5.71 2.40
C GLU A 117 1.57 6.35 3.69
N THR A 118 2.45 7.36 3.57
CA THR A 118 3.11 7.99 4.73
C THR A 118 2.15 8.76 5.63
N MET A 119 1.11 9.40 5.08
CA MET A 119 0.11 10.17 5.85
C MET A 119 0.73 11.24 6.78
N LEU A 120 1.74 11.96 6.28
CA LEU A 120 2.54 12.87 7.09
C LEU A 120 1.71 14.03 7.69
N PRO A 121 0.84 14.73 6.92
CA PRO A 121 0.01 15.81 7.47
C PRO A 121 -0.96 15.33 8.56
N GLN A 122 -1.47 14.11 8.43
CA GLN A 122 -2.38 13.49 9.39
C GLN A 122 -1.63 13.15 10.70
N GLY A 123 -0.44 12.57 10.61
CA GLY A 123 0.45 12.33 11.75
C GLY A 123 0.77 13.61 12.52
N LEU A 124 1.14 14.68 11.81
CA LEU A 124 1.40 16.00 12.39
C LEU A 124 0.18 16.61 13.10
N PHE A 125 -1.02 16.40 12.55
CA PHE A 125 -2.26 16.89 13.15
C PHE A 125 -2.64 16.09 14.41
N ALA A 126 -2.49 14.76 14.39
CA ALA A 126 -2.80 13.88 15.52
C ALA A 126 -1.82 14.03 16.69
N LEU A 127 -0.55 14.35 16.39
CA LEU A 127 0.55 14.40 17.35
C LEU A 127 0.24 15.12 18.68
N PRO A 128 -0.24 16.39 18.70
CA PRO A 128 -0.52 17.06 19.97
C PRO A 128 -1.61 16.37 20.81
N PHE A 129 -2.58 15.71 20.17
CA PHE A 129 -3.65 14.99 20.86
C PHE A 129 -3.14 13.65 21.40
N ASN A 130 -2.35 12.92 20.60
CA ASN A 130 -1.74 11.66 21.03
C ASN A 130 -0.85 11.88 22.27
N LEU A 131 -0.05 12.95 22.28
CA LEU A 131 0.80 13.30 23.43
C LEU A 131 0.02 13.78 24.65
N ALA A 132 -1.05 14.55 24.45
CA ALA A 132 -1.81 15.13 25.56
C ALA A 132 -2.71 14.11 26.28
N PHE A 133 -3.20 13.09 25.55
CA PHE A 133 -4.21 12.14 26.06
C PHE A 133 -3.73 10.70 26.13
N ASP A 134 -2.50 10.41 25.68
CA ASP A 134 -1.92 9.06 25.58
C ASP A 134 -2.87 8.07 24.86
N ASN A 135 -3.44 8.55 23.75
CA ASN A 135 -4.48 7.82 23.02
C ASN A 135 -4.38 8.09 21.51
N THR A 136 -3.88 7.09 20.78
CA THR A 136 -3.67 7.13 19.34
C THR A 136 -4.97 7.01 18.54
N VAL A 137 -5.99 6.32 19.10
CA VAL A 137 -7.34 6.19 18.52
C VAL A 137 -8.05 7.55 18.50
N LEU A 138 -7.91 8.33 19.58
CA LEU A 138 -8.41 9.69 19.64
C LEU A 138 -7.80 10.57 18.54
N GLY A 139 -6.48 10.53 18.38
CA GLY A 139 -5.81 11.29 17.32
C GLY A 139 -6.27 10.88 15.91
N TYR A 140 -6.37 9.58 15.66
CA TYR A 140 -6.89 9.04 14.40
C TYR A 140 -8.31 9.54 14.09
N ASN A 141 -9.25 9.40 15.04
CA ASN A 141 -10.63 9.83 14.84
C ASN A 141 -10.76 11.35 14.71
N LEU A 142 -9.93 12.13 15.41
CA LEU A 142 -9.89 13.58 15.22
C LEU A 142 -9.39 13.96 13.81
N VAL A 143 -8.39 13.26 13.26
CA VAL A 143 -7.98 13.43 11.86
C VAL A 143 -9.13 13.08 10.92
N LEU A 144 -9.85 11.98 11.16
CA LEU A 144 -10.99 11.56 10.35
C LEU A 144 -12.07 12.64 10.30
N LEU A 145 -12.51 13.13 11.46
CA LEU A 145 -13.50 14.22 11.56
C LEU A 145 -12.99 15.52 10.92
N ALA A 146 -11.72 15.86 11.17
CA ALA A 146 -11.09 17.03 10.57
C ALA A 146 -11.01 16.94 9.04
N SER A 147 -10.86 15.74 8.48
CA SER A 147 -10.79 15.51 7.03
C SER A 147 -12.11 15.86 6.34
N PHE A 148 -13.26 15.42 6.89
CA PHE A 148 -14.58 15.81 6.39
C PHE A 148 -14.82 17.31 6.50
N PHE A 149 -14.52 17.89 7.67
CA PHE A 149 -14.68 19.32 7.90
C PHE A 149 -13.84 20.15 6.91
N LEU A 150 -12.55 19.78 6.75
CA LEU A 150 -11.62 20.48 5.88
C LEU A 150 -12.05 20.34 4.41
N ALA A 151 -12.51 19.17 3.98
CA ALA A 151 -13.03 18.97 2.64
C ALA A 151 -14.25 19.85 2.35
N ALA A 152 -15.22 19.90 3.28
CA ALA A 152 -16.42 20.71 3.14
C ALA A 152 -16.06 22.21 3.07
N TYR A 153 -15.17 22.65 3.96
CA TYR A 153 -14.75 24.04 4.04
C TYR A 153 -13.90 24.48 2.85
N ALA A 154 -12.97 23.64 2.40
CA ALA A 154 -12.15 23.90 1.21
C ALA A 154 -13.02 24.05 -0.05
N MET A 155 -14.01 23.17 -0.21
CA MET A 155 -14.93 23.25 -1.33
C MET A 155 -15.88 24.46 -1.23
N TYR A 156 -16.32 24.82 -0.02
CA TYR A 156 -17.01 26.08 0.23
C TYR A 156 -16.20 27.27 -0.25
N LEU A 157 -14.91 27.36 0.11
CA LEU A 157 -14.04 28.45 -0.32
C LEU A 157 -13.88 28.48 -1.84
N PHE A 158 -13.71 27.31 -2.46
CA PHE A 158 -13.56 27.17 -3.91
C PHE A 158 -14.78 27.67 -4.69
N VAL A 159 -15.97 27.19 -4.30
CA VAL A 159 -17.25 27.55 -4.93
C VAL A 159 -17.66 28.96 -4.57
N PHE A 160 -17.37 29.44 -3.36
CA PHE A 160 -17.58 30.84 -3.00
C PHE A 160 -16.73 31.78 -3.85
N ASP A 161 -15.49 31.40 -4.18
CA ASP A 161 -14.65 32.20 -5.07
C ASP A 161 -15.19 32.23 -6.52
N LEU A 162 -15.84 31.15 -6.98
CA LEU A 162 -16.51 31.08 -8.29
C LEU A 162 -17.85 31.84 -8.35
N THR A 163 -18.64 31.76 -7.29
CA THR A 163 -20.06 32.15 -7.31
C THR A 163 -20.37 33.42 -6.53
N ARG A 164 -19.50 33.79 -5.58
CA ARG A 164 -19.73 34.80 -4.53
C ARG A 164 -20.99 34.55 -3.70
N SER A 165 -21.52 33.33 -3.70
CA SER A 165 -22.69 32.92 -2.93
C SER A 165 -22.30 31.95 -1.82
N ARG A 166 -22.50 32.35 -0.56
CA ARG A 166 -22.20 31.50 0.60
C ARG A 166 -23.09 30.27 0.66
N GLY A 167 -24.38 30.41 0.37
CA GLY A 167 -25.32 29.28 0.37
C GLY A 167 -24.94 28.21 -0.67
N ALA A 168 -24.51 28.64 -1.86
CA ALA A 168 -23.98 27.74 -2.87
C ALA A 168 -22.70 27.04 -2.42
N GLY A 169 -21.78 27.78 -1.78
CA GLY A 169 -20.57 27.20 -1.20
C GLY A 169 -20.87 26.17 -0.11
N ILE A 170 -21.82 26.45 0.79
CA ILE A 170 -22.16 25.55 1.90
C ILE A 170 -22.75 24.24 1.35
N VAL A 171 -23.69 24.34 0.41
CA VAL A 171 -24.29 23.18 -0.24
C VAL A 171 -23.25 22.38 -1.03
N ALA A 172 -22.40 23.04 -1.82
CA ALA A 172 -21.34 22.34 -2.55
C ALA A 172 -20.31 21.67 -1.62
N GLY A 173 -19.98 22.31 -0.50
CA GLY A 173 -19.14 21.73 0.54
C GLY A 173 -19.75 20.47 1.14
N ALA A 174 -21.07 20.49 1.41
CA ALA A 174 -21.76 19.32 1.91
C ALA A 174 -21.82 18.17 0.90
N ILE A 175 -22.12 18.47 -0.38
CA ILE A 175 -22.11 17.47 -1.47
C ILE A 175 -20.74 16.82 -1.60
N PHE A 176 -19.69 17.64 -1.61
CA PHE A 176 -18.34 17.15 -1.83
C PHE A 176 -17.80 16.34 -0.66
N ALA A 177 -18.05 16.77 0.58
CA ALA A 177 -17.48 16.10 1.75
C ALA A 177 -18.24 14.84 2.13
N PHE A 178 -19.58 14.89 2.17
CA PHE A 178 -20.43 13.85 2.75
C PHE A 178 -21.11 12.97 1.69
N ASN A 179 -20.54 12.85 0.50
CA ASN A 179 -21.07 11.95 -0.51
C ASN A 179 -20.94 10.48 -0.07
N PRO A 180 -21.75 9.57 -0.66
CA PRO A 180 -21.74 8.14 -0.30
C PRO A 180 -20.39 7.44 -0.45
N TYR A 181 -19.55 7.84 -1.42
CA TYR A 181 -18.22 7.25 -1.61
C TYR A 181 -17.33 7.53 -0.39
N ASN A 182 -17.28 8.78 0.09
CA ASN A 182 -16.50 9.13 1.28
C ASN A 182 -17.06 8.49 2.56
N LEU A 183 -18.40 8.47 2.71
CA LEU A 183 -19.05 7.85 3.86
C LEU A 183 -18.90 6.33 3.88
N GLY A 184 -18.65 5.68 2.74
CA GLY A 184 -18.30 4.26 2.65
C GLY A 184 -16.84 3.96 3.01
N ASN A 185 -15.97 4.97 3.09
CA ASN A 185 -14.52 4.81 3.25
C ASN A 185 -14.02 5.31 4.62
N LEU A 186 -14.83 5.19 5.67
CA LEU A 186 -14.50 5.70 7.02
C LEU A 186 -13.27 5.03 7.64
N ALA A 187 -12.97 3.77 7.31
CA ALA A 187 -11.74 3.10 7.75
C ALA A 187 -10.47 3.69 7.09
N GLN A 188 -10.60 4.28 5.90
CA GLN A 188 -9.50 4.70 5.03
C GLN A 188 -9.30 6.23 5.04
N VAL A 189 -8.81 6.78 6.16
CA VAL A 189 -8.65 8.24 6.33
C VAL A 189 -7.70 8.90 5.32
N GLN A 190 -6.77 8.15 4.74
CA GLN A 190 -5.96 8.58 3.60
C GLN A 190 -6.82 8.94 2.37
N LEU A 191 -7.93 8.22 2.14
CA LEU A 191 -8.95 8.53 1.12
C LEU A 191 -9.95 9.60 1.56
N LEU A 192 -9.94 10.02 2.82
CA LEU A 192 -10.73 11.16 3.31
C LEU A 192 -9.95 12.48 3.26
N SER A 193 -8.64 12.42 3.05
CA SER A 193 -7.74 13.56 3.01
C SER A 193 -7.73 14.28 1.64
N PHE A 194 -8.91 14.52 1.06
CA PHE A 194 -9.11 15.13 -0.26
C PHE A 194 -9.47 16.63 -0.21
N GLY A 195 -9.56 17.21 1.00
CA GLY A 195 -9.85 18.65 1.18
C GLY A 195 -8.76 19.59 0.66
N TRP A 196 -7.55 19.09 0.41
CA TRP A 196 -6.50 19.88 -0.22
C TRP A 196 -6.78 20.14 -1.70
N MET A 197 -7.45 19.22 -2.40
CA MET A 197 -7.70 19.30 -3.84
C MET A 197 -8.52 20.55 -4.27
N PRO A 198 -9.64 20.94 -3.60
CA PRO A 198 -10.28 22.21 -3.90
C PRO A 198 -9.37 23.44 -3.67
N LEU A 199 -8.48 23.39 -2.68
CA LEU A 199 -7.52 24.47 -2.42
C LEU A 199 -6.44 24.53 -3.49
N VAL A 200 -5.93 23.38 -3.96
CA VAL A 200 -5.02 23.30 -5.11
C VAL A 200 -5.62 24.01 -6.32
N LEU A 201 -6.86 23.65 -6.70
CA LEU A 201 -7.52 24.28 -7.84
C LEU A 201 -7.91 25.74 -7.59
N LEU A 202 -8.24 26.13 -6.35
CA LEU A 202 -8.49 27.52 -5.97
C LEU A 202 -7.26 28.39 -6.26
N TRP A 203 -6.11 27.97 -5.75
CA TRP A 203 -4.88 28.75 -5.89
C TRP A 203 -4.29 28.66 -7.29
N LEU A 204 -4.42 27.52 -7.99
CA LEU A 204 -4.09 27.42 -9.41
C LEU A 204 -4.91 28.42 -10.24
N ARG A 205 -6.24 28.49 -10.02
CA ARG A 205 -7.09 29.43 -10.75
C ARG A 205 -6.67 30.87 -10.49
N ARG A 206 -6.36 31.23 -9.24
CA ARG A 206 -5.88 32.57 -8.89
C ARG A 206 -4.51 32.88 -9.49
N LEU A 207 -3.61 31.89 -9.52
CA LEU A 207 -2.29 31.99 -10.16
C LEU A 207 -2.43 32.28 -11.66
N LEU A 208 -3.38 31.62 -12.33
CA LEU A 208 -3.58 31.74 -13.77
C LEU A 208 -4.40 32.99 -14.18
N ASN A 209 -5.31 33.47 -13.32
CA ASN A 209 -6.24 34.58 -13.64
C ASN A 209 -5.81 35.96 -13.09
N GLU A 210 -4.57 36.11 -12.60
CA GLU A 210 -4.09 37.32 -11.91
C GLU A 210 -3.99 38.59 -12.79
N SER A 211 -4.32 38.51 -14.07
CA SER A 211 -4.42 39.65 -15.01
C SER A 211 -5.54 40.66 -14.68
N THR A 212 -6.28 40.48 -13.58
CA THR A 212 -7.40 41.37 -13.17
C THR A 212 -7.02 42.36 -12.06
N VAL A 213 -5.84 42.25 -11.44
CA VAL A 213 -5.40 43.20 -10.39
C VAL A 213 -4.23 44.04 -10.90
N ASN A 214 -4.55 45.28 -11.29
CA ASN A 214 -3.63 46.37 -11.66
C ASN A 214 -2.83 46.20 -12.96
N SER A 215 -3.50 46.43 -14.09
CA SER A 215 -2.91 46.74 -15.38
C SER A 215 -2.25 48.13 -15.43
N GLN A 216 -1.52 48.53 -14.38
CA GLN A 216 -0.73 49.76 -14.41
C GLN A 216 0.63 49.53 -13.75
N GLN A 217 1.62 49.29 -14.61
CA GLN A 217 3.06 49.45 -14.39
C GLN A 217 3.76 48.53 -13.36
N SER A 218 4.35 47.45 -13.86
CA SER A 218 5.76 47.12 -13.56
C SER A 218 6.28 46.04 -14.50
N THR A 219 7.07 46.43 -15.49
CA THR A 219 7.81 45.54 -16.41
C THR A 219 9.14 45.07 -15.81
N VAL A 220 9.21 44.97 -14.48
CA VAL A 220 10.46 44.81 -13.73
C VAL A 220 10.33 43.61 -12.78
N TRP A 221 11.06 42.53 -13.10
CA TRP A 221 11.01 41.22 -12.43
C TRP A 221 11.39 41.24 -10.95
N TRP A 222 12.10 42.26 -10.46
CA TRP A 222 12.46 42.40 -9.04
C TRP A 222 11.38 43.09 -8.18
N ARG A 223 10.30 43.63 -8.76
CA ARG A 223 9.14 44.21 -8.03
C ARG A 223 7.90 43.30 -8.09
N MET A 224 8.08 42.00 -7.85
CA MET A 224 6.94 41.10 -7.57
C MET A 224 6.25 41.56 -6.29
N ALA A 225 4.96 41.92 -6.34
CA ALA A 225 4.22 42.38 -5.18
C ALA A 225 4.10 41.25 -4.13
N SER A 226 4.09 41.59 -2.84
CA SER A 226 3.99 40.63 -1.72
C SER A 226 2.78 39.69 -1.78
N GLY A 227 1.73 40.06 -2.53
CA GLY A 227 0.55 39.22 -2.76
C GLY A 227 0.76 38.05 -3.73
N GLU A 228 1.67 38.17 -4.70
CA GLU A 228 1.83 37.18 -5.78
C GLU A 228 2.59 35.94 -5.30
N TRP A 229 3.63 36.13 -4.48
CA TRP A 229 4.39 35.04 -3.85
C TRP A 229 3.51 34.18 -2.95
N ARG A 230 2.54 34.80 -2.28
CA ARG A 230 1.59 34.07 -1.43
C ARG A 230 0.79 33.05 -2.25
N ILE A 231 0.41 33.36 -3.49
CA ILE A 231 -0.36 32.43 -4.33
C ILE A 231 0.49 31.24 -4.78
N VAL A 232 1.73 31.51 -5.22
CA VAL A 232 2.72 30.47 -5.57
C VAL A 232 2.97 29.54 -4.39
N LEU A 233 3.24 30.11 -3.21
CA LEU A 233 3.50 29.35 -1.99
C LEU A 233 2.28 28.54 -1.56
N LEU A 234 1.07 29.10 -1.61
CA LEU A 234 -0.14 28.38 -1.22
C LEU A 234 -0.50 27.27 -2.21
N PHE A 235 -0.36 27.50 -3.51
CA PHE A 235 -0.54 26.44 -4.51
C PHE A 235 0.44 25.29 -4.29
N ALA A 236 1.74 25.59 -4.13
CA ALA A 236 2.76 24.59 -3.85
C ALA A 236 2.49 23.85 -2.53
N LEU A 237 2.18 24.60 -1.45
CA LEU A 237 1.87 24.04 -0.14
C LEU A 237 0.70 23.06 -0.18
N PHE A 238 -0.45 23.46 -0.74
CA PHE A 238 -1.62 22.58 -0.75
C PHE A 238 -1.44 21.38 -1.68
N PHE A 239 -0.69 21.53 -2.77
CA PHE A 239 -0.35 20.38 -3.61
C PHE A 239 0.58 19.41 -2.86
N SER A 240 1.61 19.91 -2.19
CA SER A 240 2.50 19.09 -1.37
C SER A 240 1.76 18.43 -0.20
N LEU A 241 0.85 19.14 0.48
CA LEU A 241 0.01 18.55 1.53
C LEU A 241 -0.89 17.44 0.97
N GLN A 242 -1.49 17.63 -0.21
CA GLN A 242 -2.25 16.57 -0.88
C GLN A 242 -1.38 15.35 -1.16
N ALA A 243 -0.16 15.58 -1.67
CA ALA A 243 0.76 14.52 -2.05
C ALA A 243 1.28 13.71 -0.86
N LEU A 244 1.60 14.38 0.24
CA LEU A 244 2.07 13.75 1.47
C LEU A 244 0.94 13.13 2.30
N SER A 245 -0.33 13.48 2.02
CA SER A 245 -1.50 12.88 2.65
C SER A 245 -1.91 11.56 2.00
N SER A 246 -1.91 11.50 0.67
CA SER A 246 -2.24 10.30 -0.11
C SER A 246 -1.69 10.42 -1.54
N PHE A 247 -0.95 9.41 -2.00
CA PHE A 247 -0.39 9.39 -3.35
C PHE A 247 -1.47 9.23 -4.41
N TYR A 248 -2.54 8.49 -4.11
CA TYR A 248 -3.70 8.37 -4.99
C TYR A 248 -4.27 9.75 -5.33
N TYR A 249 -4.46 10.59 -4.33
CA TYR A 249 -5.01 11.93 -4.54
C TYR A 249 -3.98 12.95 -4.99
N ALA A 250 -2.68 12.72 -4.75
CA ALA A 250 -1.61 13.46 -5.43
C ALA A 250 -1.76 13.33 -6.95
N PHE A 251 -1.96 12.08 -7.42
CA PHE A 251 -2.15 11.79 -8.83
C PHE A 251 -3.44 12.43 -9.37
N LEU A 252 -4.57 12.29 -8.67
CA LEU A 252 -5.84 12.92 -9.09
C LEU A 252 -5.76 14.46 -9.12
N ALA A 253 -5.10 15.07 -8.13
CA ALA A 253 -4.88 16.51 -8.11
C ALA A 253 -3.96 16.95 -9.26
N GLY A 254 -2.87 16.21 -9.53
CA GLY A 254 -1.99 16.43 -10.67
C GLY A 254 -2.73 16.33 -12.01
N PHE A 255 -3.60 15.33 -12.15
CA PHE A 255 -4.46 15.15 -13.32
C PHE A 255 -5.41 16.33 -13.52
N ALA A 256 -6.11 16.77 -12.46
CA ALA A 256 -7.00 17.93 -12.51
C ALA A 256 -6.24 19.24 -12.83
N VAL A 257 -5.05 19.44 -12.24
CA VAL A 257 -4.15 20.56 -12.54
C VAL A 257 -3.75 20.55 -14.02
N ALA A 258 -3.30 19.40 -14.54
CA ALA A 258 -2.89 19.26 -15.94
C ALA A 258 -4.04 19.59 -16.89
N LEU A 259 -5.24 19.02 -16.66
CA LEU A 259 -6.43 19.32 -17.47
C LEU A 259 -6.83 20.80 -17.38
N TYR A 260 -6.74 21.41 -16.20
CA TYR A 260 -7.08 22.83 -16.03
C TYR A 260 -6.09 23.74 -16.75
N VAL A 261 -4.78 23.45 -16.68
CA VAL A 261 -3.75 24.19 -17.41
C VAL A 261 -3.95 24.04 -18.92
N ILE A 262 -4.21 22.82 -19.42
CA ILE A 262 -4.49 22.59 -20.85
C ILE A 262 -5.74 23.37 -21.28
N TRP A 263 -6.83 23.29 -20.52
CA TRP A 263 -8.05 24.03 -20.80
C TRP A 263 -7.82 25.55 -20.78
N PHE A 264 -7.06 26.05 -19.82
CA PHE A 264 -6.68 27.45 -19.73
C PHE A 264 -5.87 27.88 -20.95
N VAL A 265 -4.87 27.10 -21.36
CA VAL A 265 -4.03 27.39 -22.55
C VAL A 265 -4.87 27.37 -23.82
N ILE A 266 -5.74 26.38 -24.05
CA ILE A 266 -6.60 26.31 -25.25
C ILE A 266 -7.56 27.51 -25.30
N THR A 267 -8.21 27.82 -24.18
CA THR A 267 -9.17 28.93 -24.11
C THR A 267 -8.51 30.31 -24.18
N HIS A 268 -7.26 30.45 -23.75
CA HIS A 268 -6.47 31.67 -23.91
C HIS A 268 -5.82 31.78 -25.29
N ALA A 269 -5.33 30.68 -25.88
CA ALA A 269 -4.75 30.64 -27.23
C ALA A 269 -5.79 31.06 -28.28
N SER A 270 -7.04 30.62 -28.15
CA SER A 270 -8.16 31.08 -28.99
C SER A 270 -8.45 32.59 -28.86
N ARG A 271 -7.90 33.27 -27.85
CA ARG A 271 -7.97 34.73 -27.61
C ARG A 271 -6.63 35.43 -27.81
N ALA A 272 -5.54 34.70 -28.07
CA ALA A 272 -4.16 35.20 -28.05
C ALA A 272 -3.86 36.22 -29.15
N SER A 273 -4.71 36.33 -30.18
CA SER A 273 -4.67 37.45 -31.13
C SER A 273 -4.81 38.83 -30.46
N ARG A 274 -5.25 38.90 -29.18
CA ARG A 274 -5.42 40.16 -28.44
C ARG A 274 -4.50 40.34 -27.23
N ASN A 275 -3.88 39.30 -26.67
CA ASN A 275 -2.93 39.37 -25.55
C ASN A 275 -2.12 38.06 -25.42
N PRO A 276 -0.79 38.04 -25.67
CA PRO A 276 0.04 36.87 -25.42
C PRO A 276 0.17 36.56 -23.92
N LEU A 277 0.42 35.30 -23.58
CA LEU A 277 0.66 34.89 -22.20
C LEU A 277 1.95 35.56 -21.67
N PRO A 278 1.92 36.16 -20.46
CA PRO A 278 3.09 36.84 -19.93
C PRO A 278 4.16 35.83 -19.49
N ILE A 279 5.43 36.05 -19.86
CA ILE A 279 6.60 35.27 -19.40
C ILE A 279 6.59 35.01 -17.87
N PRO A 280 6.22 35.99 -17.01
CA PRO A 280 6.06 35.78 -15.57
C PRO A 280 5.15 34.61 -15.16
N LEU A 281 4.15 34.23 -15.97
CA LEU A 281 3.26 33.11 -15.66
C LEU A 281 4.01 31.77 -15.68
N PHE A 282 4.84 31.56 -16.71
CA PHE A 282 5.66 30.35 -16.82
C PHE A 282 6.69 30.29 -15.69
N THR A 283 7.29 31.42 -15.33
CA THR A 283 8.20 31.50 -14.18
C THR A 283 7.49 31.12 -12.88
N ARG A 284 6.26 31.59 -12.63
CA ARG A 284 5.47 31.25 -11.44
C ARG A 284 5.09 29.77 -11.38
N LEU A 285 4.68 29.19 -12.51
CA LEU A 285 4.40 27.75 -12.60
C LEU A 285 5.66 26.92 -12.37
N ALA A 286 6.79 27.32 -12.95
CA ALA A 286 8.08 26.67 -12.77
C ALA A 286 8.54 26.72 -11.30
N ILE A 287 8.46 27.89 -10.65
CA ILE A 287 8.80 28.03 -9.22
C ILE A 287 7.87 27.14 -8.37
N SER A 288 6.58 27.13 -8.65
CA SER A 288 5.63 26.27 -7.94
C SER A 288 6.00 24.79 -8.07
N ALA A 289 6.34 24.34 -9.29
CA ALA A 289 6.77 22.98 -9.56
C ALA A 289 8.07 22.64 -8.82
N ILE A 290 9.06 23.54 -8.81
CA ILE A 290 10.32 23.35 -8.09
C ILE A 290 10.06 23.21 -6.59
N LEU A 291 9.22 24.07 -6.00
CA LEU A 291 8.87 23.97 -4.57
C LEU A 291 8.17 22.65 -4.23
N ILE A 292 7.22 22.21 -5.07
CA ILE A 292 6.55 20.92 -4.90
C ILE A 292 7.57 19.78 -4.94
N VAL A 293 8.49 19.80 -5.92
CA VAL A 293 9.56 18.80 -6.08
C VAL A 293 10.46 18.76 -4.85
N ILE A 294 10.93 19.91 -4.37
CA ILE A 294 11.80 20.01 -3.17
C ILE A 294 11.12 19.41 -1.94
N ILE A 295 9.81 19.64 -1.78
CA ILE A 295 9.06 19.15 -0.62
C ILE A 295 8.73 17.66 -0.73
N VAL A 296 8.29 17.19 -1.91
CA VAL A 296 7.73 15.84 -2.07
C VAL A 296 8.81 14.78 -2.34
N VAL A 297 9.84 15.11 -3.12
CA VAL A 297 10.84 14.11 -3.56
C VAL A 297 11.57 13.42 -2.41
N PRO A 298 12.00 14.10 -1.33
CA PRO A 298 12.65 13.43 -0.20
C PRO A 298 11.81 12.29 0.40
N PHE A 299 10.48 12.47 0.46
CA PHE A 299 9.55 11.45 0.95
C PHE A 299 9.21 10.40 -0.11
N PHE A 300 9.48 10.67 -1.39
CA PHE A 300 9.22 9.75 -2.50
C PHE A 300 10.40 8.80 -2.76
N ILE A 301 11.64 9.18 -2.41
CA ILE A 301 12.84 8.36 -2.61
C ILE A 301 12.73 6.97 -1.97
N PRO A 302 12.27 6.80 -0.72
CA PRO A 302 12.12 5.48 -0.11
C PRO A 302 11.18 4.55 -0.88
N TYR A 303 10.12 5.08 -1.48
CA TYR A 303 9.22 4.29 -2.33
C TYR A 303 9.92 3.77 -3.59
N LEU A 304 10.80 4.57 -4.20
CA LEU A 304 11.60 4.14 -5.35
C LEU A 304 12.63 3.08 -4.96
N GLN A 305 13.21 3.16 -3.76
CA GLN A 305 14.13 2.13 -3.25
C GLN A 305 13.40 0.81 -3.04
N VAL A 306 12.27 0.83 -2.33
CA VAL A 306 11.43 -0.35 -2.08
C VAL A 306 10.94 -0.96 -3.40
N GLN A 307 10.51 -0.15 -4.38
CA GLN A 307 10.10 -0.64 -5.69
C GLN A 307 11.23 -1.38 -6.42
N ARG A 308 12.47 -0.86 -6.38
CA ARG A 308 13.63 -1.49 -7.03
C ARG A 308 14.06 -2.78 -6.34
N GLU A 309 14.01 -2.82 -5.01
CA GLU A 309 14.46 -3.97 -4.21
C GLU A 309 13.45 -5.11 -4.21
N MET A 310 12.16 -4.78 -4.15
CA MET A 310 11.08 -5.75 -3.99
C MET A 310 10.34 -6.06 -5.31
N GLY A 311 10.55 -5.25 -6.35
CA GLY A 311 9.92 -5.46 -7.66
C GLY A 311 8.40 -5.32 -7.64
N PHE A 312 7.85 -4.52 -6.70
CA PHE A 312 6.41 -4.34 -6.59
C PHE A 312 5.85 -3.65 -7.85
N GLU A 313 5.22 -4.44 -8.71
CA GLU A 313 4.41 -3.98 -9.82
C GLU A 313 3.02 -4.61 -9.71
N ARG A 314 1.98 -3.80 -9.96
CA ARG A 314 0.62 -4.32 -10.10
C ARG A 314 0.35 -4.61 -11.56
N LYS A 315 -0.32 -5.71 -11.85
CA LYS A 315 -0.80 -6.03 -13.21
C LYS A 315 -2.18 -5.40 -13.42
N VAL A 316 -2.54 -5.10 -14.68
CA VAL A 316 -3.87 -4.53 -14.99
C VAL A 316 -5.02 -5.41 -14.48
N VAL A 317 -4.84 -6.73 -14.56
CA VAL A 317 -5.82 -7.72 -14.10
C VAL A 317 -6.07 -7.60 -12.58
N GLU A 318 -5.10 -7.12 -11.82
CA GLU A 318 -5.26 -6.88 -10.37
C GLU A 318 -6.02 -5.57 -10.08
N SER A 319 -6.07 -4.64 -11.04
CA SER A 319 -6.82 -3.39 -10.96
C SER A 319 -8.26 -3.52 -11.44
N GLU A 320 -8.55 -4.44 -12.37
CA GLU A 320 -9.89 -4.68 -12.92
C GLU A 320 -10.98 -4.86 -11.85
N PRO A 321 -10.78 -5.67 -10.78
CA PRO A 321 -11.77 -5.86 -9.71
C PRO A 321 -12.18 -4.58 -8.97
N PHE A 322 -11.32 -3.55 -8.98
CA PHE A 322 -11.53 -2.28 -8.28
C PHE A 322 -12.05 -1.17 -9.21
N SER A 323 -12.62 -1.55 -10.36
CA SER A 323 -13.23 -0.63 -11.31
C SER A 323 -14.66 -0.31 -10.90
N ALA A 324 -15.12 0.92 -11.17
CA ALA A 324 -16.52 1.26 -10.98
C ALA A 324 -17.39 0.51 -12.01
N SER A 325 -18.37 -0.26 -11.55
CA SER A 325 -19.43 -0.72 -12.44
C SER A 325 -20.53 0.34 -12.56
N LEU A 326 -21.26 0.36 -13.68
CA LEU A 326 -22.36 1.31 -13.86
C LEU A 326 -23.43 1.18 -12.76
N LYS A 327 -23.63 -0.03 -12.24
CA LYS A 327 -24.56 -0.30 -11.15
C LYS A 327 -24.17 0.42 -9.85
N LEU A 328 -22.89 0.58 -9.53
CA LEU A 328 -22.43 1.23 -8.30
C LEU A 328 -22.85 2.71 -8.23
N TYR A 329 -22.98 3.39 -9.37
CA TYR A 329 -23.49 4.77 -9.45
C TYR A 329 -24.99 4.89 -9.17
N THR A 330 -25.68 3.76 -9.00
CA THR A 330 -27.10 3.70 -8.62
C THR A 330 -27.31 3.09 -7.23
N GLU A 331 -26.23 2.61 -6.60
CA GLU A 331 -26.30 1.89 -5.32
C GLU A 331 -25.90 2.78 -4.14
N VAL A 332 -26.62 2.60 -3.03
CA VAL A 332 -26.36 3.27 -1.75
C VAL A 332 -26.01 2.25 -0.69
N SER A 333 -25.43 2.73 0.41
CA SER A 333 -25.26 1.92 1.61
C SER A 333 -26.62 1.38 2.10
N PRO A 334 -26.70 0.11 2.57
CA PRO A 334 -27.89 -0.44 3.21
C PRO A 334 -28.39 0.38 4.39
N GLN A 335 -27.50 1.11 5.07
CA GLN A 335 -27.81 1.97 6.20
C GLN A 335 -28.39 3.34 5.79
N ASN A 336 -28.43 3.68 4.50
CA ASN A 336 -29.00 4.93 4.02
C ASN A 336 -30.51 5.02 4.34
N LEU A 337 -30.93 6.15 4.91
CA LEU A 337 -32.28 6.33 5.44
C LEU A 337 -33.38 6.35 4.37
N LEU A 338 -33.12 6.97 3.20
CA LEU A 338 -34.15 7.17 2.17
C LEU A 338 -34.18 6.04 1.15
N TYR A 339 -32.99 5.60 0.72
CA TYR A 339 -32.84 4.72 -0.42
C TYR A 339 -32.28 3.33 -0.06
N GLY A 340 -31.89 3.08 1.19
CA GLY A 340 -31.28 1.81 1.61
C GLY A 340 -32.14 0.58 1.24
N ASN A 341 -33.46 0.65 1.44
CA ASN A 341 -34.36 -0.46 1.11
C ASN A 341 -34.59 -0.67 -0.40
N LEU A 342 -34.32 0.34 -1.24
CA LEU A 342 -34.64 0.33 -2.67
C LEU A 342 -33.41 0.13 -3.55
N LEU A 343 -32.33 0.82 -3.21
CA LEU A 343 -31.13 0.95 -4.04
C LEU A 343 -29.90 0.22 -3.45
N ALA A 344 -29.96 -0.27 -2.21
CA ALA A 344 -28.82 -1.03 -1.67
C ALA A 344 -28.73 -2.45 -2.26
N PRO A 345 -27.51 -2.98 -2.44
CA PRO A 345 -27.33 -4.36 -2.86
C PRO A 345 -27.86 -5.32 -1.78
N ARG A 346 -28.58 -6.38 -2.21
CA ARG A 346 -29.18 -7.38 -1.30
C ARG A 346 -28.16 -8.22 -0.54
N LEU A 347 -26.94 -8.34 -1.07
CA LEU A 347 -25.82 -9.01 -0.43
C LEU A 347 -24.61 -8.07 -0.51
N PRO A 348 -23.82 -7.90 0.56
CA PRO A 348 -22.56 -7.17 0.50
C PRO A 348 -21.68 -7.79 -0.57
N ILE A 349 -21.39 -7.04 -1.63
CA ILE A 349 -20.54 -7.53 -2.71
C ILE A 349 -19.10 -7.30 -2.28
N MET A 350 -18.41 -8.40 -1.99
CA MET A 350 -17.02 -8.40 -1.56
C MET A 350 -16.12 -8.62 -2.77
N ASN A 351 -15.14 -7.76 -3.00
CA ASN A 351 -14.12 -7.98 -4.03
C ASN A 351 -12.71 -7.84 -3.42
N GLY A 352 -11.90 -8.89 -3.54
CA GLY A 352 -10.59 -8.96 -2.87
C GLY A 352 -10.65 -8.84 -1.35
N GLY A 353 -11.79 -9.18 -0.73
CA GLY A 353 -12.01 -9.07 0.73
C GLY A 353 -12.61 -7.73 1.20
N TYR A 354 -12.95 -6.81 0.29
CA TYR A 354 -13.46 -5.48 0.63
C TYR A 354 -14.91 -5.28 0.14
N PRO A 355 -15.79 -4.61 0.91
CA PRO A 355 -17.07 -4.16 0.39
C PRO A 355 -16.84 -3.15 -0.75
N LEU A 356 -17.59 -3.29 -1.85
CA LEU A 356 -17.52 -2.35 -2.97
C LEU A 356 -18.04 -0.96 -2.60
N ASP A 357 -17.42 0.05 -3.20
CA ASP A 357 -17.78 1.46 -3.02
C ASP A 357 -19.20 1.78 -3.49
N ASN A 358 -19.94 2.55 -2.69
CA ASN A 358 -21.23 3.12 -3.10
C ASN A 358 -20.98 4.47 -3.78
N LEU A 359 -21.30 4.60 -5.07
CA LEU A 359 -20.94 5.78 -5.88
C LEU A 359 -22.14 6.67 -6.22
N PHE A 360 -23.29 6.43 -5.59
CA PHE A 360 -24.50 7.18 -5.90
C PHE A 360 -24.33 8.69 -5.64
N PRO A 361 -24.43 9.55 -6.67
CA PRO A 361 -24.13 10.97 -6.52
C PRO A 361 -25.26 11.76 -5.84
N GLY A 362 -26.45 11.18 -5.63
CA GLY A 362 -27.64 11.88 -5.13
C GLY A 362 -28.49 12.52 -6.24
N ILE A 363 -29.81 12.36 -6.16
CA ILE A 363 -30.76 12.94 -7.14
C ILE A 363 -30.74 14.46 -7.04
N ILE A 364 -30.69 15.00 -5.82
CA ILE A 364 -30.75 16.45 -5.60
C ILE A 364 -29.47 17.11 -6.10
N ALA A 365 -28.31 16.55 -5.76
CA ALA A 365 -27.02 17.05 -6.23
C ALA A 365 -26.92 17.00 -7.76
N PHE A 366 -27.34 15.89 -8.37
CA PHE A 366 -27.35 15.74 -9.83
C PHE A 366 -28.29 16.72 -10.53
N ALA A 367 -29.52 16.89 -10.03
CA ALA A 367 -30.46 17.87 -10.56
C ALA A 367 -29.92 19.31 -10.46
N LEU A 368 -29.32 19.67 -9.32
CA LEU A 368 -28.67 20.97 -9.15
C LEU A 368 -27.50 21.16 -10.12
N ALA A 369 -26.69 20.12 -10.37
CA ALA A 369 -25.59 20.18 -11.32
C ALA A 369 -26.09 20.45 -12.76
N ILE A 370 -27.17 19.79 -13.19
CA ILE A 370 -27.80 20.04 -14.49
C ILE A 370 -28.29 21.49 -14.58
N ILE A 371 -29.01 21.98 -13.55
CA ILE A 371 -29.49 23.37 -13.50
C ILE A 371 -28.29 24.33 -13.57
N GLY A 372 -27.23 24.08 -12.81
CA GLY A 372 -26.03 24.90 -12.81
C GLY A 372 -25.36 24.96 -14.17
N PHE A 373 -25.18 23.82 -14.84
CA PHE A 373 -24.61 23.74 -16.18
C PHE A 373 -25.45 24.48 -17.22
N ALA A 374 -26.77 24.28 -17.21
CA ALA A 374 -27.70 24.90 -18.16
C ALA A 374 -27.80 26.42 -17.98
N THR A 375 -27.75 26.90 -16.73
CA THR A 375 -28.07 28.31 -16.42
C THR A 375 -26.85 29.20 -16.23
N THR A 376 -25.69 28.65 -15.86
CA THR A 376 -24.49 29.48 -15.68
C THR A 376 -23.95 29.99 -17.01
N LYS A 377 -23.59 31.27 -17.02
CA LYS A 377 -22.93 31.94 -18.14
C LYS A 377 -21.40 31.85 -18.06
N ASN A 378 -20.85 31.37 -16.94
CA ASN A 378 -19.41 31.20 -16.80
C ASN A 378 -18.93 30.09 -17.76
N ARG A 379 -17.91 30.37 -18.57
CA ARG A 379 -17.33 29.40 -19.51
C ARG A 379 -16.58 28.28 -18.81
N ASP A 380 -16.13 28.49 -17.57
CA ASP A 380 -15.48 27.46 -16.75
C ASP A 380 -16.38 26.22 -16.56
N LYS A 381 -17.69 26.34 -16.77
CA LYS A 381 -18.62 25.20 -16.75
C LYS A 381 -18.22 24.07 -17.68
N TRP A 382 -17.60 24.40 -18.82
CA TRP A 382 -17.13 23.40 -19.77
C TRP A 382 -15.93 22.62 -19.23
N PHE A 383 -15.04 23.27 -18.48
CA PHE A 383 -13.96 22.57 -17.80
C PHE A 383 -14.51 21.55 -16.79
N TYR A 384 -15.42 21.97 -15.90
CA TYR A 384 -15.96 21.04 -14.89
C TYR A 384 -16.81 19.94 -15.52
N PHE A 385 -17.55 20.22 -16.60
CA PHE A 385 -18.27 19.19 -17.34
C PHE A 385 -17.32 18.16 -17.99
N LEU A 386 -16.23 18.62 -18.61
CA LEU A 386 -15.21 17.74 -19.17
C LEU A 386 -14.50 16.94 -18.08
N LEU A 387 -14.13 17.57 -16.97
CA LEU A 387 -13.53 16.90 -15.81
C LEU A 387 -14.44 15.82 -15.26
N LEU A 388 -15.74 16.12 -15.08
CA LEU A 388 -16.75 15.14 -14.65
C LEU A 388 -16.81 13.96 -15.62
N THR A 389 -16.88 14.24 -16.92
CA THR A 389 -17.01 13.20 -17.96
C THR A 389 -15.77 12.31 -18.04
N PHE A 390 -14.57 12.90 -18.05
CA PHE A 390 -13.32 12.14 -18.10
C PHE A 390 -13.08 11.35 -16.81
N ALA A 391 -13.32 11.95 -15.65
CA ALA A 391 -13.20 11.26 -14.37
C ALA A 391 -14.18 10.10 -14.27
N PHE A 392 -15.43 10.28 -14.71
CA PHE A 392 -16.42 9.21 -14.77
C PHE A 392 -15.94 8.07 -15.67
N LEU A 393 -15.50 8.36 -16.90
CA LEU A 393 -14.98 7.34 -17.81
C LEU A 393 -13.75 6.60 -17.28
N LEU A 394 -12.85 7.30 -16.57
CA LEU A 394 -11.67 6.69 -15.96
C LEU A 394 -12.02 5.86 -14.72
N SER A 395 -13.05 6.25 -13.96
CA SER A 395 -13.53 5.49 -12.80
C SER A 395 -14.01 4.10 -13.16
N LEU A 396 -14.55 3.93 -14.38
CA LEU A 396 -15.03 2.65 -14.91
C LEU A 396 -13.91 1.65 -15.20
N GLY A 397 -12.64 2.06 -15.06
CA GLY A 397 -11.48 1.18 -15.17
C GLY A 397 -11.14 0.76 -16.60
N PRO A 398 -10.26 -0.24 -16.78
CA PRO A 398 -9.74 -0.64 -18.10
C PRO A 398 -10.79 -1.32 -18.99
N ARG A 399 -11.83 -1.93 -18.39
CA ARG A 399 -12.95 -2.58 -19.10
C ARG A 399 -14.26 -2.14 -18.47
N LEU A 400 -15.32 -2.04 -19.28
CA LEU A 400 -16.63 -1.66 -18.78
C LEU A 400 -17.28 -2.82 -18.01
N PHE A 401 -17.69 -2.57 -16.77
CA PHE A 401 -18.52 -3.46 -15.95
C PHE A 401 -19.95 -2.92 -15.85
N LEU A 402 -20.95 -3.73 -16.20
CA LEU A 402 -22.37 -3.37 -16.02
C LEU A 402 -22.80 -3.55 -14.56
N ALA A 403 -22.28 -4.59 -13.91
CA ALA A 403 -22.38 -4.87 -12.48
C ALA A 403 -21.03 -5.46 -12.03
N PRO A 404 -20.72 -5.53 -10.71
CA PRO A 404 -19.37 -5.86 -10.23
C PRO A 404 -18.76 -7.16 -10.78
N ASN A 405 -19.60 -8.19 -11.00
CA ASN A 405 -19.17 -9.49 -11.53
C ASN A 405 -19.62 -9.71 -12.99
N ASN A 406 -19.94 -8.64 -13.71
CA ASN A 406 -20.43 -8.69 -15.09
C ASN A 406 -19.60 -7.77 -16.01
N PRO A 407 -18.37 -8.19 -16.37
CA PRO A 407 -17.53 -7.48 -17.32
C PRO A 407 -18.09 -7.56 -18.74
N THR A 408 -17.76 -6.56 -19.55
CA THR A 408 -17.97 -6.56 -21.00
C THR A 408 -16.62 -6.57 -21.73
N ASP A 409 -16.62 -6.90 -23.02
CA ASP A 409 -15.41 -6.87 -23.86
C ASP A 409 -14.98 -5.46 -24.29
N LEU A 410 -15.71 -4.42 -23.87
CA LEU A 410 -15.41 -3.05 -24.23
C LEU A 410 -14.22 -2.52 -23.41
N THR A 411 -13.11 -2.28 -24.11
CA THR A 411 -11.92 -1.62 -23.53
C THR A 411 -12.13 -0.11 -23.43
N LEU A 412 -11.83 0.46 -22.27
CA LEU A 412 -12.03 1.87 -21.96
C LEU A 412 -10.71 2.67 -21.92
N PRO A 413 -10.76 4.02 -21.98
CA PRO A 413 -9.56 4.87 -22.06
C PRO A 413 -8.56 4.68 -20.91
N TYR A 414 -9.00 4.23 -19.73
CA TYR A 414 -8.10 3.92 -18.62
C TYR A 414 -7.03 2.90 -19.02
N ARG A 415 -7.38 1.89 -19.82
CA ARG A 415 -6.42 0.87 -20.28
C ARG A 415 -5.28 1.49 -21.08
N TRP A 416 -5.61 2.41 -21.98
CA TRP A 416 -4.62 3.07 -22.83
C TRP A 416 -3.72 3.99 -22.01
N LEU A 417 -4.30 4.69 -21.03
CA LEU A 417 -3.54 5.51 -20.10
C LEU A 417 -2.62 4.66 -19.23
N TYR A 418 -3.09 3.49 -18.79
CA TYR A 418 -2.29 2.51 -18.03
C TYR A 418 -1.07 2.04 -18.81
N ASP A 419 -1.26 1.70 -20.09
CA ASP A 419 -0.18 1.20 -20.93
C ASP A 419 0.83 2.32 -21.29
N ALA A 420 0.35 3.56 -21.49
CA ALA A 420 1.18 4.69 -21.89
C ALA A 420 1.93 5.38 -20.74
N PHE A 421 1.35 5.44 -19.54
CA PHE A 421 1.92 6.14 -18.39
C PHE A 421 2.26 5.17 -17.25
N PRO A 422 3.56 4.86 -17.00
CA PRO A 422 3.96 3.93 -15.93
C PRO A 422 3.44 4.28 -14.53
N LEU A 423 3.20 5.56 -14.24
CA LEU A 423 2.62 6.00 -12.97
C LEU A 423 1.21 5.45 -12.71
N MET A 424 0.46 5.10 -13.76
CA MET A 424 -0.85 4.45 -13.63
C MET A 424 -0.75 3.04 -13.03
N ARG A 425 0.40 2.38 -13.15
CA ARG A 425 0.65 1.06 -12.55
C ARG A 425 0.70 1.11 -11.02
N ALA A 426 0.89 2.30 -10.44
CA ALA A 426 0.81 2.50 -9.00
C ALA A 426 -0.66 2.50 -8.50
N LEU A 427 -1.63 2.84 -9.36
CA LEU A 427 -3.04 2.96 -9.00
C LEU A 427 -3.73 1.59 -9.00
N ARG A 428 -3.99 1.04 -7.81
CA ARG A 428 -4.73 -0.22 -7.65
C ARG A 428 -6.19 -0.10 -8.07
N ALA A 429 -6.86 1.01 -7.74
CA ALA A 429 -8.31 1.12 -7.78
C ALA A 429 -8.78 2.28 -8.68
N PRO A 430 -9.19 2.00 -9.93
CA PRO A 430 -9.73 3.02 -10.84
C PRO A 430 -10.95 3.77 -10.28
N VAL A 431 -11.81 3.09 -9.50
CA VAL A 431 -13.00 3.68 -8.88
C VAL A 431 -12.74 5.01 -8.15
N ARG A 432 -11.53 5.20 -7.63
CA ARG A 432 -11.11 6.41 -6.90
C ARG A 432 -11.19 7.70 -7.72
N PHE A 433 -11.27 7.63 -9.05
CA PHE A 433 -11.58 8.79 -9.88
C PHE A 433 -12.95 9.41 -9.58
N ASP A 434 -13.84 8.72 -8.87
CA ASP A 434 -15.11 9.28 -8.37
C ASP A 434 -14.90 10.55 -7.51
N ALA A 435 -13.78 10.66 -6.80
CA ALA A 435 -13.44 11.88 -6.08
C ALA A 435 -13.44 13.13 -6.98
N LEU A 436 -12.99 13.00 -8.24
CA LEU A 436 -13.04 14.07 -9.24
C LEU A 436 -14.43 14.24 -9.87
N VAL A 437 -15.21 13.16 -9.98
CA VAL A 437 -16.62 13.21 -10.40
C VAL A 437 -17.41 14.06 -9.41
N MET A 438 -17.32 13.73 -8.11
CA MET A 438 -18.02 14.44 -7.04
C MET A 438 -17.49 15.86 -6.86
N PHE A 439 -16.18 16.11 -7.06
CA PHE A 439 -15.63 17.47 -7.12
C PHE A 439 -16.34 18.31 -8.20
N ALA A 440 -16.34 17.85 -9.44
CA ALA A 440 -16.91 18.59 -10.56
C ALA A 440 -18.44 18.74 -10.43
N LEU A 441 -19.12 17.68 -9.97
CA LEU A 441 -20.55 17.69 -9.68
C LEU A 441 -20.91 18.75 -8.64
N ALA A 442 -20.17 18.82 -7.53
CA ALA A 442 -20.41 19.78 -6.46
C ALA A 442 -20.19 21.23 -6.93
N VAL A 443 -19.22 21.49 -7.83
CA VAL A 443 -19.05 22.82 -8.45
C VAL A 443 -20.27 23.20 -9.29
N LEU A 444 -20.71 22.30 -10.18
CA LEU A 444 -21.88 22.52 -11.02
C LEU A 444 -23.14 22.71 -10.18
N ALA A 445 -23.33 21.88 -9.14
CA ALA A 445 -24.43 21.99 -8.20
C ALA A 445 -24.40 23.33 -7.44
N GLY A 446 -23.21 23.83 -7.07
CA GLY A 446 -23.03 25.17 -6.51
C GLY A 446 -23.61 26.27 -7.40
N TRP A 447 -23.34 26.25 -8.72
CA TRP A 447 -24.01 27.16 -9.67
C TRP A 447 -25.52 26.91 -9.78
N GLY A 448 -25.98 25.66 -9.64
CA GLY A 448 -27.42 25.36 -9.58
C GLY A 448 -28.09 26.04 -8.38
N VAL A 449 -27.46 25.95 -7.22
CA VAL A 449 -27.95 26.58 -5.98
C VAL A 449 -28.01 28.09 -6.10
N THR A 450 -27.02 28.75 -6.73
CA THR A 450 -27.11 30.21 -6.94
C THR A 450 -28.35 30.58 -7.71
N ARG A 451 -28.71 29.79 -8.73
CA ARG A 451 -29.86 30.05 -9.60
C ARG A 451 -31.20 29.74 -8.95
N VAL A 452 -31.28 28.68 -8.15
CA VAL A 452 -32.49 28.28 -7.41
C VAL A 452 -32.72 29.25 -6.24
N ALA A 453 -31.66 29.59 -5.50
CA ALA A 453 -31.74 30.52 -4.39
C ALA A 453 -32.06 31.95 -4.83
N SER A 454 -31.58 32.39 -6.00
CA SER A 454 -31.81 33.74 -6.53
C SER A 454 -33.25 34.03 -6.95
N GLY A 455 -34.09 33.00 -7.13
CA GLY A 455 -35.52 33.16 -7.41
C GLY A 455 -35.82 33.81 -8.77
N GLU A 456 -34.91 33.79 -9.74
CA GLU A 456 -35.15 34.30 -11.11
C GLU A 456 -36.12 33.39 -11.92
N TRP A 457 -36.84 32.47 -11.27
CA TRP A 457 -38.08 31.91 -11.83
C TRP A 457 -39.18 32.93 -11.56
N ARG A 458 -39.49 33.75 -12.58
CA ARG A 458 -40.47 34.85 -12.59
C ARG A 458 -41.47 34.79 -11.42
N VAL A 459 -41.17 35.49 -10.31
CA VAL A 459 -42.08 36.28 -9.45
C VAL A 459 -41.31 36.69 -8.19
N MET A 460 -41.25 38.01 -7.98
CA MET A 460 -40.81 38.76 -6.79
C MET A 460 -39.30 38.84 -6.46
N LYS A 461 -38.77 40.05 -6.66
CA LYS A 461 -37.46 40.52 -6.18
C LYS A 461 -37.49 40.82 -4.67
N LYS A 462 -36.40 40.41 -4.02
CA LYS A 462 -35.73 40.95 -2.81
C LYS A 462 -36.27 40.59 -1.42
N SER A 463 -35.63 39.57 -0.82
CA SER A 463 -35.05 39.67 0.54
C SER A 463 -33.90 38.66 0.71
N PHE A 464 -32.79 39.10 1.31
CA PHE A 464 -31.61 38.27 1.67
C PHE A 464 -31.98 37.10 2.59
N ILE A 465 -32.99 37.31 3.46
CA ILE A 465 -33.48 36.30 4.41
C ILE A 465 -34.11 35.10 3.68
N LEU A 466 -34.76 35.32 2.54
CA LEU A 466 -35.39 34.26 1.75
C LEU A 466 -34.36 33.36 1.03
N HIS A 467 -33.21 33.93 0.64
CA HIS A 467 -32.11 33.19 0.00
C HIS A 467 -31.41 32.25 0.99
N ALA A 468 -31.19 32.72 2.23
CA ALA A 468 -30.61 31.93 3.30
C ALA A 468 -31.54 30.75 3.66
N LYS A 469 -32.85 30.99 3.83
CA LYS A 469 -33.83 29.93 4.10
C LYS A 469 -33.89 28.85 3.01
N ARG A 470 -33.84 29.24 1.72
CA ARG A 470 -33.82 28.28 0.59
C ARG A 470 -32.54 27.45 0.55
N SER A 471 -31.38 28.07 0.77
CA SER A 471 -30.10 27.35 0.77
C SER A 471 -30.00 26.38 1.96
N SER A 472 -30.48 26.78 3.14
CA SER A 472 -30.58 25.91 4.31
C SER A 472 -31.55 24.74 4.10
N PHE A 473 -32.67 24.96 3.40
CA PHE A 473 -33.60 23.88 3.04
C PHE A 473 -32.97 22.88 2.07
N ILE A 474 -32.27 23.36 1.02
CA ILE A 474 -31.54 22.49 0.09
C ILE A 474 -30.45 21.70 0.83
N LEU A 475 -29.72 22.35 1.75
CA LEU A 475 -28.72 21.69 2.58
C LEU A 475 -29.33 20.57 3.42
N LEU A 476 -30.49 20.81 4.04
CA LEU A 476 -31.22 19.79 4.81
C LEU A 476 -31.64 18.61 3.93
N LEU A 477 -32.13 18.87 2.71
CA LEU A 477 -32.52 17.80 1.80
C LEU A 477 -31.33 16.94 1.36
N ILE A 478 -30.19 17.56 1.05
CA ILE A 478 -28.95 16.83 0.71
C ILE A 478 -28.45 16.03 1.92
N ALA A 479 -28.47 16.64 3.10
CA ALA A 479 -28.11 15.95 4.33
C ALA A 479 -29.00 14.73 4.56
N LEU A 480 -30.32 14.86 4.41
CA LEU A 480 -31.26 13.74 4.53
C LEU A 480 -31.05 12.68 3.44
N GLU A 481 -30.70 13.07 2.21
CA GLU A 481 -30.46 12.16 1.09
C GLU A 481 -29.23 11.27 1.33
N TYR A 482 -28.18 11.82 1.92
CA TYR A 482 -26.94 11.08 2.20
C TYR A 482 -26.89 10.43 3.58
N LEU A 483 -27.80 10.78 4.49
CA LEU A 483 -27.76 10.28 5.87
C LEU A 483 -27.89 8.75 5.93
N ALA A 484 -26.90 8.13 6.58
CA ALA A 484 -26.92 6.72 6.95
C ALA A 484 -26.98 6.57 8.48
N LEU A 485 -27.71 5.57 8.99
CA LEU A 485 -27.88 5.30 10.42
C LEU A 485 -27.78 3.77 10.68
N PRO A 486 -26.74 3.29 11.38
CA PRO A 486 -25.49 4.00 11.67
C PRO A 486 -24.68 4.28 10.39
N ALA A 487 -23.93 5.38 10.34
CA ALA A 487 -23.01 5.65 9.24
C ALA A 487 -21.65 4.97 9.43
N ALA A 488 -21.11 5.00 10.65
CA ALA A 488 -19.87 4.36 11.06
C ALA A 488 -20.15 3.07 11.84
N GLN A 489 -19.35 2.04 11.61
CA GLN A 489 -19.27 0.89 12.50
C GLN A 489 -18.48 1.25 13.76
N ILE A 490 -18.93 0.76 14.92
CA ILE A 490 -18.24 0.98 16.18
C ILE A 490 -17.57 -0.31 16.58
N THR A 491 -16.27 -0.39 16.30
CA THR A 491 -15.41 -1.51 16.67
C THR A 491 -14.51 -1.09 17.84
N PRO A 492 -14.82 -1.50 19.08
CA PRO A 492 -14.03 -1.10 20.25
C PRO A 492 -12.60 -1.65 20.18
N VAL A 493 -11.66 -0.84 20.65
CA VAL A 493 -10.23 -1.18 20.69
C VAL A 493 -9.61 -0.82 22.04
N PRO A 494 -8.61 -1.57 22.52
CA PRO A 494 -8.10 -1.41 23.87
C PRO A 494 -7.33 -0.09 24.03
N VAL A 495 -7.79 0.78 24.91
CA VAL A 495 -7.17 2.09 25.23
C VAL A 495 -7.05 2.29 26.74
N TRP A 496 -6.14 3.17 27.17
CA TRP A 496 -5.91 3.51 28.58
C TRP A 496 -5.81 2.29 29.50
N ASP A 497 -6.80 2.06 30.38
CA ASP A 497 -6.84 0.97 31.35
C ASP A 497 -7.08 -0.41 30.70
N GLU A 498 -7.64 -0.44 29.50
CA GLU A 498 -7.92 -1.67 28.74
C GLU A 498 -6.67 -2.20 28.00
N ILE A 499 -5.58 -1.42 27.94
CA ILE A 499 -4.32 -1.86 27.33
C ILE A 499 -3.80 -3.13 28.07
N PRO A 500 -3.52 -4.23 27.35
CA PRO A 500 -3.08 -5.49 27.95
C PRO A 500 -1.84 -5.36 28.83
N GLN A 501 -1.75 -6.20 29.87
CA GLN A 501 -0.62 -6.16 30.80
C GLN A 501 0.72 -6.49 30.13
N TYR A 502 0.73 -7.39 29.14
CA TYR A 502 1.95 -7.75 28.41
C TYR A 502 2.51 -6.55 27.63
N VAL A 503 1.64 -5.73 27.02
CA VAL A 503 1.99 -4.49 26.31
C VAL A 503 2.62 -3.49 27.27
N ARG A 504 2.03 -3.28 28.45
CA ARG A 504 2.59 -2.40 29.49
C ARG A 504 3.92 -2.91 30.04
N TRP A 505 4.10 -4.23 30.09
CA TRP A 505 5.36 -4.83 30.49
C TRP A 505 6.45 -4.62 29.43
N LEU A 506 6.11 -4.82 28.15
CA LEU A 506 6.99 -4.56 27.00
C LEU A 506 7.43 -3.10 26.95
N ALA A 507 6.50 -2.15 27.15
CA ALA A 507 6.81 -0.72 27.17
C ALA A 507 7.87 -0.30 28.21
N LYS A 508 8.15 -1.14 29.22
CA LYS A 508 9.19 -0.91 30.24
C LYS A 508 10.53 -1.57 29.90
N GLN A 509 10.59 -2.40 28.86
CA GLN A 509 11.82 -3.07 28.43
C GLN A 509 12.65 -2.16 27.53
N THR A 510 13.93 -2.50 27.36
CA THR A 510 14.79 -1.83 26.40
C THR A 510 14.31 -2.10 24.96
N PRO A 511 14.26 -1.10 24.06
CA PRO A 511 13.90 -1.32 22.67
C PRO A 511 14.70 -2.47 22.04
N GLY A 512 13.99 -3.32 21.30
CA GLY A 512 14.51 -4.59 20.77
C GLY A 512 13.48 -5.26 19.87
N VAL A 513 13.83 -6.43 19.32
CA VAL A 513 12.94 -7.17 18.42
C VAL A 513 12.05 -8.13 19.22
N ILE A 514 10.76 -8.16 18.92
CA ILE A 514 9.80 -9.09 19.51
C ILE A 514 9.02 -9.85 18.44
N LEU A 515 8.44 -10.99 18.81
CA LEU A 515 7.53 -11.73 17.95
C LEU A 515 6.29 -12.16 18.74
N GLU A 516 5.11 -11.72 18.28
CA GLU A 516 3.82 -12.14 18.81
C GLU A 516 3.30 -13.35 18.01
N LEU A 517 2.83 -14.39 18.71
CA LEU A 517 2.29 -15.62 18.14
C LEU A 517 0.85 -15.86 18.63
N PRO A 518 -0.07 -16.27 17.74
CA PRO A 518 0.14 -16.54 16.32
C PRO A 518 0.36 -15.25 15.52
N MET A 519 1.16 -15.33 14.45
CA MET A 519 1.42 -14.19 13.57
C MET A 519 0.13 -13.69 12.90
N ILE A 520 0.11 -12.41 12.51
CA ILE A 520 -1.02 -11.76 11.82
C ILE A 520 -1.43 -12.57 10.58
N ALA A 521 -2.73 -12.66 10.26
CA ALA A 521 -3.20 -13.40 9.08
C ALA A 521 -2.69 -14.87 8.96
N SER A 522 -2.34 -15.51 10.08
CA SER A 522 -1.90 -16.92 10.09
C SER A 522 -3.03 -17.92 9.79
N ASP A 523 -4.27 -17.53 10.10
CA ASP A 523 -5.48 -18.30 9.78
C ASP A 523 -6.25 -17.59 8.66
N PRO A 524 -6.23 -18.12 7.42
CA PRO A 524 -6.91 -17.50 6.29
C PRO A 524 -8.44 -17.58 6.39
N THR A 525 -8.99 -18.33 7.36
CA THR A 525 -10.44 -18.44 7.59
C THR A 525 -10.99 -17.32 8.47
N LYS A 526 -10.12 -16.58 9.16
CA LYS A 526 -10.49 -15.47 10.04
C LYS A 526 -10.34 -14.13 9.33
N PRO A 527 -11.20 -13.14 9.62
CA PRO A 527 -10.98 -11.76 9.21
C PRO A 527 -9.61 -11.26 9.68
N LEU A 528 -9.00 -10.38 8.89
CA LEU A 528 -7.74 -9.76 9.27
C LEU A 528 -7.94 -8.85 10.49
N ASP A 529 -7.13 -9.06 11.51
CA ASP A 529 -7.13 -8.28 12.75
C ASP A 529 -5.71 -7.73 13.01
N LEU A 530 -5.59 -6.41 13.06
CA LEU A 530 -4.34 -5.69 13.27
C LEU A 530 -4.19 -5.15 14.70
N THR A 531 -4.95 -5.67 15.65
CA THR A 531 -4.90 -5.23 17.06
C THR A 531 -3.50 -5.31 17.65
N THR A 532 -2.74 -6.38 17.40
CA THR A 532 -1.34 -6.51 17.90
C THR A 532 -0.42 -5.46 17.29
N GLN A 533 -0.51 -5.22 15.96
CA GLN A 533 0.25 -4.15 15.31
C GLN A 533 -0.13 -2.76 15.85
N TYR A 534 -1.41 -2.50 16.09
CA TYR A 534 -1.87 -1.28 16.77
C TYR A 534 -1.28 -1.16 18.18
N LEU A 535 -1.32 -2.23 18.98
CA LEU A 535 -0.78 -2.24 20.35
C LEU A 535 0.73 -1.98 20.39
N SER A 536 1.45 -2.25 19.30
CA SER A 536 2.86 -1.88 19.17
C SER A 536 3.13 -0.38 19.30
N THR A 537 2.12 0.48 19.09
CA THR A 537 2.23 1.94 19.29
C THR A 537 2.43 2.36 20.75
N TYR A 538 2.28 1.43 21.71
CA TYR A 538 2.52 1.68 23.13
C TYR A 538 3.93 1.29 23.60
N HIS A 539 4.67 0.49 22.82
CA HIS A 539 5.99 -0.01 23.23
C HIS A 539 7.09 0.15 22.15
N TRP A 540 6.72 0.38 20.88
CA TRP A 540 7.63 0.67 19.76
C TRP A 540 8.77 -0.34 19.54
N HIS A 541 8.56 -1.58 19.96
CA HIS A 541 9.49 -2.68 19.65
C HIS A 541 9.34 -3.05 18.18
N SER A 542 10.46 -3.37 17.54
CA SER A 542 10.46 -3.89 16.17
C SER A 542 9.95 -5.32 16.16
N THR A 543 9.30 -5.74 15.09
CA THR A 543 8.87 -7.14 14.93
C THR A 543 9.09 -7.63 13.50
N PRO A 544 9.45 -8.91 13.28
CA PRO A 544 9.46 -9.53 11.95
C PRO A 544 8.07 -9.65 11.34
N ASP A 545 7.03 -9.48 12.16
CA ASP A 545 5.64 -9.55 11.72
C ASP A 545 5.08 -8.18 11.29
N GLY A 546 3.89 -8.17 10.71
CA GLY A 546 3.16 -6.95 10.35
C GLY A 546 2.20 -7.12 9.17
N TYR A 547 1.47 -6.07 8.88
CA TYR A 547 0.63 -5.88 7.70
C TYR A 547 0.78 -4.45 7.17
N SER A 548 0.73 -4.32 5.84
CA SER A 548 0.82 -3.05 5.12
C SER A 548 0.27 -3.23 3.69
N GLY A 549 0.19 -2.17 2.89
CA GLY A 549 -0.26 -2.23 1.49
C GLY A 549 0.59 -3.13 0.59
N PHE A 550 1.83 -3.39 0.99
CA PHE A 550 2.70 -4.45 0.47
C PHE A 550 3.29 -5.26 1.63
N VAL A 551 3.35 -6.59 1.45
CA VAL A 551 3.94 -7.52 2.43
C VAL A 551 5.14 -8.19 1.78
N PRO A 552 6.33 -8.21 2.44
CA PRO A 552 7.48 -8.94 1.94
C PRO A 552 7.18 -10.41 1.69
N SER A 553 7.61 -10.96 0.55
CA SER A 553 7.33 -12.36 0.20
C SER A 553 7.85 -13.34 1.27
N ARG A 554 9.04 -13.08 1.82
CA ARG A 554 9.67 -13.94 2.83
C ARG A 554 9.02 -13.86 4.21
N ARG A 555 8.15 -12.88 4.47
CA ARG A 555 7.34 -12.88 5.70
C ARG A 555 6.45 -14.12 5.75
N GLY A 556 5.95 -14.58 4.59
CA GLY A 556 5.21 -15.84 4.48
C GLY A 556 6.07 -17.07 4.84
N GLU A 557 7.36 -17.07 4.47
CA GLU A 557 8.32 -18.11 4.87
C GLU A 557 8.54 -18.11 6.40
N VAL A 558 8.66 -16.93 7.03
CA VAL A 558 8.75 -16.81 8.50
C VAL A 558 7.49 -17.38 9.16
N ALA A 559 6.31 -16.98 8.69
CA ALA A 559 5.03 -17.48 9.21
C ALA A 559 4.87 -19.00 9.04
N TYR A 560 5.37 -19.56 7.93
CA TYR A 560 5.40 -21.01 7.70
C TYR A 560 6.24 -21.75 8.75
N GLU A 561 7.45 -21.27 9.04
CA GLU A 561 8.32 -21.88 10.06
C GLU A 561 7.70 -21.75 11.47
N MET A 562 7.00 -20.66 11.78
CA MET A 562 6.38 -20.46 13.10
C MET A 562 5.20 -21.40 13.38
N GLN A 563 4.64 -22.10 12.38
CA GLN A 563 3.53 -23.04 12.61
C GLN A 563 3.90 -24.23 13.51
N THR A 564 5.17 -24.61 13.52
CA THR A 564 5.72 -25.68 14.36
C THR A 564 6.39 -25.15 15.62
N PHE A 565 6.29 -23.86 15.91
CA PHE A 565 6.83 -23.32 17.15
C PHE A 565 6.28 -24.11 18.36
N PRO A 566 7.13 -24.53 19.32
CA PRO A 566 8.54 -24.16 19.52
C PRO A 566 9.58 -25.19 19.04
N ASP A 567 9.43 -25.84 17.88
CA ASP A 567 10.44 -26.75 17.35
C ASP A 567 11.81 -26.07 17.08
N LEU A 568 12.88 -26.85 16.91
CA LEU A 568 14.25 -26.33 16.74
C LEU A 568 14.38 -25.37 15.55
N ARG A 569 13.71 -25.65 14.43
CA ARG A 569 13.71 -24.82 13.21
C ARG A 569 13.23 -23.38 13.48
N PRO A 570 11.99 -23.16 13.99
CA PRO A 570 11.54 -21.81 14.32
C PRO A 570 12.38 -21.14 15.42
N ILE A 571 12.88 -21.88 16.42
CA ILE A 571 13.77 -21.31 17.46
C ILE A 571 15.05 -20.71 16.83
N ARG A 572 15.69 -21.43 15.90
CA ARG A 572 16.90 -20.94 15.24
C ARG A 572 16.60 -19.75 14.34
N LEU A 573 15.44 -19.71 13.70
CA LEU A 573 15.00 -18.56 12.91
C LEU A 573 14.77 -17.31 13.78
N ILE A 574 14.07 -17.42 14.92
CA ILE A 574 13.85 -16.25 15.79
C ILE A 574 15.18 -15.74 16.40
N GLN A 575 16.13 -16.63 16.69
CA GLN A 575 17.49 -16.26 17.10
C GLN A 575 18.22 -15.50 15.98
N ALA A 576 18.14 -15.95 14.72
CA ALA A 576 18.73 -15.26 13.57
C ALA A 576 18.05 -13.91 13.26
N LEU A 577 16.77 -13.77 13.59
CA LEU A 577 16.00 -12.53 13.48
C LEU A 577 16.23 -11.56 14.65
N ASP A 578 17.20 -11.83 15.54
CA ASP A 578 17.50 -11.05 16.75
C ASP A 578 16.30 -10.86 17.70
N VAL A 579 15.30 -11.74 17.63
CA VAL A 579 14.12 -11.68 18.50
C VAL A 579 14.57 -11.88 19.94
N GLN A 580 14.23 -10.92 20.80
CA GLN A 580 14.55 -10.93 22.23
C GLN A 580 13.42 -11.53 23.06
N TYR A 581 12.18 -11.27 22.67
CA TYR A 581 10.99 -11.77 23.36
C TYR A 581 10.00 -12.38 22.38
N VAL A 582 9.51 -13.58 22.70
CA VAL A 582 8.36 -14.20 22.05
C VAL A 582 7.16 -14.11 22.99
N VAL A 583 6.09 -13.50 22.52
CA VAL A 583 4.80 -13.43 23.22
C VAL A 583 3.88 -14.46 22.58
N PHE A 584 3.33 -15.36 23.39
CA PHE A 584 2.40 -16.39 22.94
C PHE A 584 1.02 -16.14 23.53
N HIS A 585 0.03 -15.95 22.64
CA HIS A 585 -1.37 -15.70 22.99
C HIS A 585 -2.18 -17.00 22.96
N GLY A 586 -2.52 -17.51 24.14
CA GLY A 586 -3.38 -18.68 24.34
C GLY A 586 -2.74 -19.87 25.04
N PRO A 587 -3.47 -20.99 25.15
CA PRO A 587 -2.99 -22.16 25.86
C PRO A 587 -1.81 -22.77 25.10
N MET A 588 -0.65 -22.80 25.74
CA MET A 588 0.48 -23.59 25.25
C MET A 588 0.03 -25.05 25.08
N LYS A 589 0.44 -25.72 23.99
CA LYS A 589 0.11 -27.13 23.76
C LYS A 589 0.39 -27.95 25.04
N PRO A 590 -0.63 -28.62 25.63
CA PRO A 590 -0.44 -29.43 26.82
C PRO A 590 0.58 -30.54 26.54
N GLY A 591 1.61 -30.68 27.39
CA GLY A 591 2.56 -31.80 27.33
C GLY A 591 3.94 -31.51 26.72
N LEU A 592 4.29 -30.26 26.42
CA LEU A 592 5.67 -29.89 26.13
C LEU A 592 6.49 -29.87 27.45
N PRO A 593 7.48 -30.75 27.66
CA PRO A 593 8.27 -30.75 28.88
C PRO A 593 9.05 -29.43 29.00
N PRO A 594 9.02 -28.74 30.16
CA PRO A 594 9.85 -27.56 30.41
C PRO A 594 11.35 -27.80 30.22
N GLU A 595 11.76 -29.06 30.17
CA GLU A 595 13.14 -29.53 30.18
C GLU A 595 13.80 -29.46 28.79
N TYR A 596 13.03 -29.49 27.69
CA TYR A 596 13.57 -29.43 26.33
C TYR A 596 13.98 -28.00 25.90
N PHE A 597 13.49 -26.97 26.59
CA PHE A 597 13.61 -25.56 26.20
C PHE A 597 14.54 -24.72 27.08
N ARG A 598 15.03 -25.24 28.22
CA ARG A 598 15.69 -24.42 29.26
C ARG A 598 16.90 -23.64 28.77
N ASP A 599 17.58 -24.13 27.72
CA ASP A 599 18.78 -23.50 27.18
C ASP A 599 18.54 -22.46 26.07
N ASP A 600 17.36 -22.49 25.42
CA ASP A 600 17.04 -21.61 24.28
C ASP A 600 15.94 -20.57 24.61
N LEU A 601 14.99 -20.90 25.49
CA LEU A 601 13.90 -20.01 25.89
C LEU A 601 13.76 -19.96 27.41
N GLN A 602 13.68 -18.74 27.95
CA GLN A 602 13.46 -18.50 29.38
C GLN A 602 12.09 -17.84 29.57
N LEU A 603 11.16 -18.51 30.28
CA LEU A 603 9.91 -17.86 30.70
C LEU A 603 10.24 -16.69 31.64
N VAL A 604 9.88 -15.47 31.25
CA VAL A 604 10.15 -14.25 32.03
C VAL A 604 8.89 -13.61 32.59
N TRP A 605 7.73 -13.90 31.99
CA TRP A 605 6.46 -13.40 32.47
C TRP A 605 5.32 -14.32 32.00
N GLN A 606 4.33 -14.49 32.87
CA GLN A 606 3.12 -15.23 32.60
C GLN A 606 1.94 -14.47 33.19
N HIS A 607 0.89 -14.30 32.41
CA HIS A 607 -0.41 -13.86 32.91
C HIS A 607 -1.43 -14.97 32.73
N ARG A 608 -1.98 -15.41 33.85
CA ARG A 608 -3.08 -16.36 33.91
C ARG A 608 -4.27 -15.62 34.50
N ILE A 609 -5.30 -15.39 33.68
CA ILE A 609 -6.60 -14.97 34.18
C ILE A 609 -7.25 -16.21 34.79
N ASP A 610 -7.77 -16.11 36.02
CA ASP A 610 -8.35 -17.21 36.83
C ASP A 610 -9.30 -18.13 36.02
N ASP A 611 -9.46 -19.39 36.49
CA ASP A 611 -10.19 -20.51 35.86
C ASP A 611 -11.64 -20.22 35.39
N ASN A 612 -12.18 -19.04 35.70
CA ASN A 612 -13.45 -18.50 35.18
C ASN A 612 -13.20 -17.39 34.14
N CYS A 613 -12.42 -17.65 33.08
CA CYS A 613 -12.35 -16.74 31.93
C CYS A 613 -13.67 -16.78 31.12
N SER A 614 -14.73 -16.23 31.70
CA SER A 614 -15.87 -15.76 30.93
C SER A 614 -15.40 -14.52 30.18
N ALA A 615 -14.92 -14.67 28.94
CA ALA A 615 -14.44 -13.59 28.08
C ALA A 615 -15.21 -12.28 28.29
N ARG A 616 -14.65 -11.38 29.12
CA ARG A 616 -15.35 -10.17 29.57
C ARG A 616 -15.31 -9.11 28.46
N THR A 617 -14.31 -9.18 27.60
CA THR A 617 -14.14 -8.34 26.42
C THR A 617 -13.96 -9.18 25.15
N GLU A 618 -14.16 -8.60 23.97
CA GLU A 618 -13.80 -9.26 22.70
C GLU A 618 -12.30 -9.55 22.61
N LEU A 619 -11.47 -8.71 23.22
CA LEU A 619 -10.02 -8.89 23.27
C LEU A 619 -9.64 -10.14 24.06
N ASP A 620 -10.32 -10.41 25.18
CA ASP A 620 -10.07 -11.64 25.97
C ASP A 620 -10.35 -12.91 25.16
N ARG A 621 -11.36 -12.87 24.27
CA ARG A 621 -11.62 -13.98 23.32
C ARG A 621 -10.52 -14.09 22.28
N PHE A 622 -9.98 -12.96 21.83
CA PHE A 622 -8.93 -12.92 20.83
C PHE A 622 -7.60 -13.44 21.38
N LEU A 623 -7.19 -13.00 22.58
CA LEU A 623 -5.94 -13.38 23.24
C LEU A 623 -6.01 -14.71 24.01
N ASN A 624 -7.14 -15.42 23.95
CA ASN A 624 -7.34 -16.72 24.60
C ASN A 624 -7.01 -16.75 26.11
N CYS A 625 -7.21 -15.63 26.81
CA CYS A 625 -7.11 -15.48 28.28
C CYS A 625 -5.76 -15.79 28.95
N THR A 626 -4.70 -16.14 28.22
CA THR A 626 -3.38 -16.43 28.78
C THR A 626 -2.28 -15.93 27.86
N ASP A 627 -1.39 -15.09 28.39
CA ASP A 627 -0.23 -14.58 27.68
C ASP A 627 1.05 -15.11 28.33
N TRP A 628 1.97 -15.60 27.50
CA TRP A 628 3.27 -16.12 27.95
C TRP A 628 4.38 -15.36 27.24
N ILE A 629 5.29 -14.75 28.00
CA ILE A 629 6.46 -14.07 27.43
C ILE A 629 7.72 -14.88 27.75
N HIS A 630 8.38 -15.31 26.68
CA HIS A 630 9.66 -16.00 26.74
C HIS A 630 10.75 -15.10 26.23
N ARG A 631 11.84 -14.96 27.00
CA ARG A 631 13.08 -14.38 26.53
C ARG A 631 13.83 -15.42 25.69
N VAL A 632 14.26 -15.01 24.50
CA VAL A 632 15.10 -15.82 23.62
C VAL A 632 16.53 -15.72 24.10
N LEU A 633 17.15 -16.88 24.34
CA LEU A 633 18.54 -16.98 24.73
C LEU A 633 19.42 -17.03 23.47
N PRO A 634 20.63 -16.42 23.49
CA PRO A 634 21.53 -16.45 22.34
C PRO A 634 21.87 -17.89 21.94
N ASN A 635 21.95 -18.13 20.63
CA ASN A 635 22.41 -19.42 20.12
C ASN A 635 23.84 -19.68 20.62
N ARG A 636 24.04 -20.72 21.43
CA ARG A 636 25.38 -21.11 21.94
C ARG A 636 26.17 -21.97 20.95
N TYR A 637 25.55 -22.37 19.83
CA TYR A 637 26.10 -23.32 18.86
C TYR A 637 26.55 -22.65 17.55
N VAL A 638 27.00 -21.39 17.59
CA VAL A 638 27.33 -20.54 16.42
C VAL A 638 28.55 -21.02 15.58
N THR A 639 29.13 -22.17 15.88
CA THR A 639 30.47 -22.55 15.38
C THR A 639 30.49 -23.80 14.52
N SER A 640 29.58 -23.92 13.57
CA SER A 640 29.61 -25.01 12.61
C SER A 640 29.68 -24.51 11.17
N ASN A 641 30.80 -24.79 10.52
CA ASN A 641 30.95 -24.55 9.10
C ASN A 641 30.33 -25.75 8.36
N PRO A 642 29.17 -25.61 7.72
CA PRO A 642 28.56 -26.74 7.03
C PRO A 642 29.46 -27.21 5.89
N SER A 643 29.38 -28.49 5.55
CA SER A 643 30.05 -28.99 4.35
C SER A 643 29.25 -28.55 3.14
N VAL A 644 29.91 -27.93 2.17
CA VAL A 644 29.25 -27.43 0.97
C VAL A 644 29.85 -28.10 -0.24
N PHE A 645 28.98 -28.63 -1.07
CA PHE A 645 29.32 -29.34 -2.27
C PHE A 645 28.67 -28.70 -3.50
N LEU A 646 29.25 -28.94 -4.67
CA LEU A 646 28.79 -28.39 -5.93
C LEU A 646 28.39 -29.53 -6.86
N TYR A 647 27.14 -29.50 -7.31
CA TYR A 647 26.65 -30.38 -8.36
C TYR A 647 26.42 -29.56 -9.65
N LEU A 648 26.97 -30.07 -10.75
CA LEU A 648 27.01 -29.41 -12.05
C LEU A 648 26.36 -30.33 -13.09
N PRO A 649 25.08 -30.11 -13.46
CA PRO A 649 24.42 -30.86 -14.53
C PRO A 649 25.21 -30.78 -15.85
N GLN A 650 25.19 -31.85 -16.64
CA GLN A 650 25.96 -31.97 -17.89
C GLN A 650 25.11 -32.51 -19.04
N PRO A 651 25.24 -31.98 -20.28
CA PRO A 651 26.09 -30.84 -20.68
C PRO A 651 25.39 -29.48 -20.47
N ALA A 652 26.14 -28.38 -20.52
CA ALA A 652 25.61 -27.02 -20.66
C ALA A 652 25.49 -26.62 -22.14
N ALA A 653 24.64 -25.63 -22.46
CA ALA A 653 24.46 -25.13 -23.83
C ALA A 653 24.99 -23.68 -23.99
N PRO A 654 25.68 -23.34 -25.08
CA PRO A 654 26.28 -22.01 -25.29
C PRO A 654 25.29 -20.84 -25.13
N ASN A 655 25.70 -19.82 -24.37
CA ASN A 655 24.91 -18.60 -24.11
C ASN A 655 23.50 -18.82 -23.53
N GLN A 656 23.23 -20.00 -22.96
CA GLN A 656 21.96 -20.29 -22.29
C GLN A 656 22.08 -20.21 -20.77
N ILE A 657 20.93 -20.18 -20.10
CA ILE A 657 20.85 -20.25 -18.64
C ILE A 657 21.37 -21.62 -18.19
N TYR A 658 22.27 -21.62 -17.21
CA TYR A 658 22.83 -22.81 -16.58
C TYR A 658 22.55 -22.79 -15.08
N LEU A 659 21.93 -23.86 -14.56
CA LEU A 659 21.64 -24.01 -13.14
C LEU A 659 22.68 -24.93 -12.49
N ALA A 660 23.60 -24.33 -11.74
CA ALA A 660 24.48 -25.06 -10.84
C ALA A 660 23.79 -25.26 -9.48
N TYR A 661 23.99 -26.39 -8.81
CA TYR A 661 23.36 -26.68 -7.52
C TYR A 661 24.38 -26.71 -6.41
N MET A 662 24.25 -25.79 -5.45
CA MET A 662 25.02 -25.80 -4.22
C MET A 662 24.26 -26.64 -3.19
N ILE A 663 24.90 -27.69 -2.68
CA ILE A 663 24.32 -28.61 -1.71
C ILE A 663 25.03 -28.38 -0.39
N ILE A 664 24.27 -27.94 0.60
CA ILE A 664 24.74 -27.71 1.96
C ILE A 664 24.37 -28.94 2.77
N ASP A 665 25.38 -29.66 3.23
CA ASP A 665 25.26 -30.73 4.22
C ASP A 665 25.63 -30.17 5.60
N ASN A 666 24.62 -30.10 6.44
CA ASN A 666 24.67 -29.62 7.81
C ASN A 666 24.20 -30.72 8.77
N SER A 667 24.38 -32.00 8.41
CA SER A 667 24.09 -33.18 9.25
C SER A 667 24.91 -33.26 10.54
N THR A 668 26.11 -32.66 10.56
CA THR A 668 26.95 -32.52 11.75
C THR A 668 26.65 -31.23 12.54
N SER A 669 25.73 -30.43 12.00
CA SER A 669 25.26 -29.09 12.35
C SER A 669 24.10 -28.95 13.34
N PRO A 670 23.94 -27.94 14.24
CA PRO A 670 22.58 -27.50 14.52
C PRO A 670 22.02 -26.78 13.27
N VAL A 671 20.70 -26.72 13.18
CA VAL A 671 19.98 -25.98 12.14
C VAL A 671 20.52 -24.54 11.99
N LEU A 672 20.94 -24.18 10.77
CA LEU A 672 21.42 -22.85 10.42
C LEU A 672 20.23 -22.00 9.93
N ALA A 673 20.15 -20.76 10.38
CA ALA A 673 19.11 -19.82 9.96
C ALA A 673 19.73 -18.47 9.59
N ILE A 674 19.11 -17.79 8.63
CA ILE A 674 19.57 -16.49 8.11
C ILE A 674 18.43 -15.47 8.12
N LYS A 675 18.77 -14.18 8.00
CA LYS A 675 17.76 -13.13 7.90
C LYS A 675 17.11 -13.15 6.51
N PRO A 676 15.83 -12.76 6.40
CA PRO A 676 15.14 -12.63 5.12
C PRO A 676 15.81 -11.69 4.11
N THR A 677 16.58 -10.72 4.60
CA THR A 677 17.34 -9.74 3.80
C THR A 677 18.72 -10.25 3.37
N ASP A 678 19.17 -11.40 3.87
CA ASP A 678 20.48 -11.95 3.53
C ASP A 678 20.46 -12.52 2.11
N ILE A 679 21.41 -12.06 1.29
CA ILE A 679 21.59 -12.48 -0.09
C ILE A 679 22.99 -13.04 -0.24
N LEU A 680 23.11 -14.16 -0.96
CA LEU A 680 24.39 -14.74 -1.30
C LEU A 680 24.91 -14.09 -2.58
N ARG A 681 26.10 -13.49 -2.52
CA ARG A 681 26.82 -12.98 -3.68
C ARG A 681 27.73 -14.06 -4.22
N ILE A 682 27.68 -14.25 -5.54
CA ILE A 682 28.38 -15.32 -6.23
C ILE A 682 29.24 -14.69 -7.33
N ASP A 683 30.55 -14.82 -7.18
CA ASP A 683 31.51 -14.53 -8.23
C ASP A 683 31.84 -15.85 -8.94
N ALA A 684 31.37 -15.99 -10.19
CA ALA A 684 31.58 -17.15 -11.01
C ALA A 684 32.67 -16.89 -12.06
N ARG A 685 33.66 -17.77 -12.14
CA ARG A 685 34.74 -17.72 -13.13
C ARG A 685 34.77 -19.01 -13.92
N TRP A 686 34.56 -18.88 -15.23
CA TRP A 686 34.70 -19.97 -16.19
C TRP A 686 36.09 -19.94 -16.81
N HIS A 687 36.80 -21.05 -16.73
CA HIS A 687 38.14 -21.25 -17.27
C HIS A 687 38.09 -22.30 -18.38
N GLY A 688 38.23 -21.86 -19.62
CA GLY A 688 38.31 -22.70 -20.81
C GLY A 688 39.32 -22.13 -21.81
N ILE A 689 38.96 -22.10 -23.09
CA ILE A 689 39.75 -21.43 -24.14
C ILE A 689 39.87 -19.94 -23.84
N THR A 690 38.76 -19.35 -23.37
CA THR A 690 38.70 -17.97 -22.89
C THR A 690 38.36 -17.96 -21.39
N LYS A 691 38.46 -16.80 -20.75
CA LYS A 691 38.00 -16.60 -19.37
C LYS A 691 36.72 -15.78 -19.41
N VAL A 692 35.67 -16.28 -18.76
CA VAL A 692 34.40 -15.55 -18.62
C VAL A 692 34.13 -15.38 -17.13
N GLU A 693 33.94 -14.13 -16.71
CA GLU A 693 33.61 -13.80 -15.32
C GLU A 693 32.18 -13.27 -15.26
N GLN A 694 31.42 -13.74 -14.26
CA GLN A 694 30.04 -13.35 -14.03
C GLN A 694 29.84 -13.10 -12.54
N GLN A 695 29.08 -12.06 -12.22
CA GLN A 695 28.57 -11.84 -10.87
C GLN A 695 27.07 -12.10 -10.87
N THR A 696 26.61 -12.87 -9.90
CA THR A 696 25.20 -13.14 -9.68
C THR A 696 24.89 -13.16 -8.19
N SER A 697 23.61 -13.30 -7.85
CA SER A 697 23.18 -13.45 -6.47
C SER A 697 22.06 -14.46 -6.39
N THR A 698 22.03 -15.24 -5.31
CA THR A 698 20.94 -16.17 -5.00
C THR A 698 20.48 -16.01 -3.56
N ARG A 699 19.34 -16.61 -3.24
CA ARG A 699 18.78 -16.64 -1.88
C ARG A 699 18.91 -18.04 -1.33
N MET A 700 19.28 -18.12 -0.05
CA MET A 700 19.29 -19.36 0.71
C MET A 700 17.95 -19.52 1.45
N PRO A 701 17.46 -20.75 1.67
CA PRO A 701 16.31 -20.99 2.56
C PRO A 701 16.52 -20.29 3.91
N LEU A 702 15.45 -19.73 4.51
CA LEU A 702 15.56 -19.04 5.81
C LEU A 702 16.13 -19.95 6.90
N VAL A 703 15.84 -21.24 6.80
CA VAL A 703 16.26 -22.27 7.74
C VAL A 703 16.79 -23.46 6.93
N THR A 704 18.03 -23.85 7.19
CA THR A 704 18.69 -25.03 6.62
C THR A 704 18.96 -26.05 7.72
N THR A 705 18.39 -27.24 7.54
CA THR A 705 18.44 -28.38 8.48
C THR A 705 19.59 -29.31 8.12
N GLU A 706 19.31 -30.55 7.69
CA GLU A 706 20.30 -31.59 7.44
C GLU A 706 20.92 -31.42 6.06
N ILE A 707 20.09 -31.32 5.02
CA ILE A 707 20.53 -31.10 3.64
C ILE A 707 19.70 -29.98 3.02
N SER A 708 20.35 -29.03 2.37
CA SER A 708 19.68 -27.97 1.62
C SER A 708 20.28 -27.81 0.23
N VAL A 709 19.42 -27.65 -0.77
CA VAL A 709 19.82 -27.47 -2.16
C VAL A 709 19.51 -26.03 -2.56
N ILE A 710 20.49 -25.34 -3.11
CA ILE A 710 20.38 -23.94 -3.54
C ILE A 710 20.76 -23.86 -5.01
N PRO A 711 19.80 -23.56 -5.91
CA PRO A 711 20.10 -23.32 -7.31
C PRO A 711 20.83 -21.98 -7.47
N VAL A 712 21.86 -22.01 -8.32
CA VAL A 712 22.68 -20.88 -8.72
C VAL A 712 22.51 -20.70 -10.23
N GLN A 713 21.83 -19.62 -10.60
CA GLN A 713 21.58 -19.29 -11.99
C GLN A 713 22.77 -18.53 -12.59
N LEU A 714 23.38 -19.13 -13.61
CA LEU A 714 24.52 -18.61 -14.37
C LEU A 714 24.18 -18.56 -15.87
N THR A 715 25.06 -17.95 -16.65
CA THR A 715 25.03 -18.04 -18.11
C THR A 715 26.22 -18.85 -18.58
N ALA A 716 25.98 -19.91 -19.35
CA ALA A 716 27.06 -20.75 -19.87
C ALA A 716 27.92 -20.00 -20.91
N PRO A 717 29.23 -20.27 -20.99
CA PRO A 717 30.14 -19.66 -21.97
C PRO A 717 29.70 -19.87 -23.42
N PRO A 718 30.13 -18.99 -24.35
CA PRO A 718 29.74 -19.09 -25.77
C PRO A 718 30.44 -20.22 -26.54
N ASP A 719 31.64 -20.64 -26.10
CA ASP A 719 32.44 -21.61 -26.84
C ASP A 719 32.22 -23.04 -26.32
N VAL A 720 32.03 -23.96 -27.27
CA VAL A 720 31.91 -25.41 -27.01
C VAL A 720 33.24 -25.96 -26.49
N GLY A 721 33.19 -26.83 -25.48
CA GLY A 721 34.37 -27.47 -24.93
C GLY A 721 34.26 -27.80 -23.44
N SER A 722 35.37 -28.25 -22.85
CA SER A 722 35.47 -28.48 -21.41
C SER A 722 35.86 -27.20 -20.70
N TRP A 723 35.08 -26.81 -19.70
CA TRP A 723 35.28 -25.62 -18.88
C TRP A 723 35.42 -26.01 -17.41
N ARG A 724 36.29 -25.32 -16.68
CA ARG A 724 36.31 -25.37 -15.22
C ARG A 724 35.55 -24.16 -14.68
N LEU A 725 34.54 -24.40 -13.86
CA LEU A 725 33.76 -23.38 -13.18
C LEU A 725 34.26 -23.26 -11.74
N ASP A 726 34.82 -22.11 -11.38
CA ASP A 726 35.16 -21.74 -10.01
C ASP A 726 34.12 -20.74 -9.47
N LEU A 727 33.54 -21.03 -8.32
CA LEU A 727 32.55 -20.19 -7.64
C LEU A 727 33.10 -19.71 -6.30
N THR A 728 33.13 -18.39 -6.10
CA THR A 728 33.34 -17.77 -4.78
C THR A 728 32.00 -17.25 -4.28
N ILE A 729 31.50 -17.83 -3.19
CA ILE A 729 30.22 -17.49 -2.57
C ILE A 729 30.47 -16.76 -1.26
N SER A 730 29.80 -15.63 -1.05
CA SER A 730 29.89 -14.86 0.19
C SER A 730 28.51 -14.35 0.63
N GLY A 731 28.29 -14.25 1.94
CA GLY A 731 27.08 -13.73 2.55
C GLY A 731 27.36 -13.09 3.91
N GLN A 732 26.39 -12.36 4.47
CA GLN A 732 26.58 -11.69 5.76
C GLN A 732 26.60 -12.66 6.94
N ALA A 733 25.78 -13.72 6.86
CA ALA A 733 25.60 -14.69 7.93
C ALA A 733 26.39 -16.01 7.72
N ILE A 734 27.22 -16.10 6.68
CA ILE A 734 27.97 -17.31 6.33
C ILE A 734 29.43 -16.99 5.99
N PRO A 735 30.37 -17.93 6.20
CA PRO A 735 31.74 -17.78 5.72
C PRO A 735 31.81 -17.83 4.19
N THR A 736 32.92 -17.35 3.63
CA THR A 736 33.16 -17.46 2.19
C THR A 736 33.42 -18.90 1.79
N TRP A 737 32.64 -19.42 0.85
CA TRP A 737 32.83 -20.75 0.26
C TRP A 737 33.48 -20.64 -1.11
N ASN A 738 34.44 -21.52 -1.39
CA ASN A 738 35.07 -21.64 -2.70
C ASN A 738 34.83 -23.04 -3.23
N LEU A 739 34.11 -23.15 -4.34
CA LEU A 739 33.71 -24.41 -4.95
C LEU A 739 34.20 -24.45 -6.39
N SER A 740 34.57 -25.62 -6.89
CA SER A 740 35.03 -25.77 -8.27
C SER A 740 34.61 -27.09 -8.87
N GLY A 741 34.29 -27.12 -10.15
CA GLY A 741 34.01 -28.33 -10.90
C GLY A 741 34.16 -28.14 -12.41
N ASN A 742 34.11 -29.24 -13.16
CA ASN A 742 34.21 -29.20 -14.61
C ASN A 742 32.82 -29.31 -15.25
N VAL A 743 32.62 -28.62 -16.37
CA VAL A 743 31.39 -28.59 -17.17
C VAL A 743 31.73 -28.73 -18.65
N SER A 744 31.08 -29.65 -19.36
CA SER A 744 31.11 -29.69 -20.83
C SER A 744 30.04 -28.75 -21.38
N VAL A 745 30.44 -27.88 -22.30
CA VAL A 745 29.54 -27.03 -23.07
C VAL A 745 29.43 -27.63 -24.46
N GLU A 746 28.22 -28.01 -24.87
CA GLU A 746 27.96 -28.75 -26.11
C GLU A 746 26.85 -28.10 -26.95
N MET A 747 26.87 -28.32 -28.27
CA MET A 747 25.79 -27.86 -29.15
C MET A 747 24.58 -28.76 -28.97
N GLY A 748 23.49 -28.23 -28.40
CA GLY A 748 22.28 -29.00 -28.15
C GLY A 748 21.44 -28.41 -27.03
N GLU A 749 20.54 -29.22 -26.48
CA GLU A 749 19.77 -28.87 -25.30
C GLU A 749 20.65 -29.07 -24.04
N PRO A 750 20.64 -28.10 -23.10
CA PRO A 750 21.34 -28.25 -21.84
C PRO A 750 20.67 -29.33 -20.98
N ALA A 751 21.42 -29.88 -20.02
CA ALA A 751 20.88 -30.70 -18.96
C ALA A 751 19.74 -29.98 -18.25
N HIS A 752 18.57 -30.60 -18.25
CA HIS A 752 17.36 -30.04 -17.67
C HIS A 752 16.92 -30.93 -16.51
N GLU A 753 17.56 -30.71 -15.36
CA GLU A 753 17.37 -31.49 -14.15
C GLU A 753 17.16 -30.55 -12.95
N THR A 754 16.33 -30.97 -12.00
CA THR A 754 16.13 -30.30 -10.70
C THR A 754 16.59 -31.20 -9.58
N VAL A 755 17.19 -30.63 -8.53
CA VAL A 755 17.67 -31.41 -7.38
C VAL A 755 16.83 -31.10 -6.15
N ILE A 756 16.34 -32.13 -5.46
CA ILE A 756 15.60 -31.98 -4.19
C ILE A 756 16.26 -32.79 -3.06
N PRO A 757 16.27 -32.27 -1.81
CA PRO A 757 16.85 -32.98 -0.69
C PRO A 757 15.77 -33.78 0.06
N ALA A 758 15.77 -35.12 -0.10
CA ALA A 758 14.84 -36.01 0.58
C ALA A 758 15.40 -37.43 0.75
N THR A 759 15.11 -38.06 1.89
CA THR A 759 15.29 -39.50 2.06
C THR A 759 14.03 -40.23 1.60
N ILE A 760 14.25 -41.31 0.85
CA ILE A 760 13.20 -42.23 0.44
C ILE A 760 13.48 -43.58 1.06
N THR A 761 12.43 -44.19 1.60
CA THR A 761 12.47 -45.59 1.99
C THR A 761 11.32 -46.34 1.35
N SER A 762 11.47 -47.64 1.20
CA SER A 762 10.42 -48.52 0.70
C SER A 762 10.25 -49.74 1.59
N ASP A 763 9.01 -50.21 1.67
CA ASP A 763 8.64 -51.46 2.31
C ASP A 763 7.47 -52.13 1.55
N GLY A 764 7.17 -53.37 1.88
CA GLY A 764 6.01 -54.12 1.35
C GLY A 764 6.28 -54.97 0.10
N LEU A 765 7.52 -55.01 -0.39
CA LEU A 765 7.90 -55.87 -1.52
C LEU A 765 8.15 -57.32 -1.06
N LEU A 766 7.42 -58.27 -1.63
CA LEU A 766 7.69 -59.70 -1.44
C LEU A 766 8.88 -60.15 -2.29
N SER A 767 9.56 -61.21 -1.87
CA SER A 767 10.65 -61.80 -2.64
C SER A 767 10.19 -62.48 -3.94
N THR A 768 8.89 -62.79 -4.07
CA THR A 768 8.35 -63.55 -5.20
C THR A 768 6.91 -63.16 -5.52
N TYR A 769 6.58 -63.07 -6.82
CA TYR A 769 5.24 -62.81 -7.36
C TYR A 769 4.93 -63.73 -8.55
N ALA A 770 3.66 -63.88 -8.90
CA ALA A 770 3.18 -64.52 -10.13
C ALA A 770 2.77 -63.47 -11.18
N PRO A 771 2.76 -63.81 -12.48
CA PRO A 771 2.16 -62.95 -13.50
C PRO A 771 0.71 -62.61 -13.18
N GLY A 772 0.31 -61.35 -13.36
CA GLY A 772 -1.01 -60.85 -12.99
C GLY A 772 -1.16 -60.39 -11.52
N ASP A 773 -0.16 -60.62 -10.66
CA ASP A 773 -0.23 -60.20 -9.25
C ASP A 773 -0.22 -58.67 -9.10
N ASN A 774 -0.81 -58.22 -7.99
CA ASN A 774 -0.75 -56.82 -7.57
C ASN A 774 0.39 -56.61 -6.57
N ILE A 775 1.40 -55.85 -6.97
CA ILE A 775 2.47 -55.38 -6.10
C ILE A 775 1.99 -54.15 -5.34
N GLN A 776 2.21 -54.15 -4.02
CA GLN A 776 1.98 -53.00 -3.16
C GLN A 776 3.33 -52.49 -2.65
N VAL A 777 3.69 -51.26 -3.02
CA VAL A 777 4.94 -50.63 -2.62
C VAL A 777 4.59 -49.46 -1.70
N LEU A 778 4.94 -49.59 -0.43
CA LEU A 778 4.81 -48.50 0.53
C LEU A 778 6.08 -47.65 0.44
N VAL A 779 5.93 -46.40 0.02
CA VAL A 779 7.03 -45.44 -0.09
C VAL A 779 6.93 -44.44 1.05
N GLY A 780 8.00 -44.32 1.82
CA GLY A 780 8.17 -43.32 2.87
C GLY A 780 9.01 -42.15 2.36
N TRP A 781 8.58 -40.94 2.69
CA TRP A 781 9.21 -39.69 2.27
C TRP A 781 9.61 -38.86 3.49
N GLN A 782 10.88 -38.47 3.55
CA GLN A 782 11.39 -37.51 4.53
C GLN A 782 12.09 -36.37 3.79
N PRO A 783 11.42 -35.22 3.59
CA PRO A 783 12.10 -34.04 3.07
C PRO A 783 13.12 -33.54 4.08
N HIS A 784 14.31 -33.18 3.61
CA HIS A 784 15.38 -32.62 4.43
C HIS A 784 15.29 -31.10 4.55
N ASN A 785 14.58 -30.44 3.63
CA ASN A 785 14.20 -29.03 3.73
C ASN A 785 12.88 -28.76 2.97
N LYS A 786 12.34 -27.54 3.06
CA LYS A 786 11.10 -27.15 2.38
C LYS A 786 11.21 -27.34 0.87
N ILE A 787 10.17 -27.91 0.26
CA ILE A 787 10.06 -28.10 -1.19
C ILE A 787 9.06 -27.08 -1.73
N ASP A 788 9.48 -26.25 -2.69
CA ASP A 788 8.69 -25.11 -3.18
C ASP A 788 7.99 -25.36 -4.53
N SER A 789 7.81 -26.62 -4.92
CA SER A 789 7.23 -27.02 -6.22
C SER A 789 6.40 -28.30 -6.12
N TYR A 790 5.49 -28.49 -7.09
CA TYR A 790 4.71 -29.72 -7.28
C TYR A 790 5.46 -30.70 -8.18
N TYR A 791 5.73 -31.90 -7.68
CA TYR A 791 6.38 -32.97 -8.45
C TYR A 791 5.50 -34.21 -8.54
N SER A 792 5.71 -34.97 -9.61
CA SER A 792 5.09 -36.28 -9.84
C SER A 792 6.12 -37.38 -9.65
N VAL A 793 5.63 -38.57 -9.33
CA VAL A 793 6.41 -39.78 -9.06
C VAL A 793 6.01 -40.85 -10.06
N SER A 794 7.00 -41.50 -10.65
CA SER A 794 6.85 -42.71 -11.45
C SER A 794 7.43 -43.90 -10.67
N VAL A 795 6.59 -44.78 -10.15
CA VAL A 795 7.03 -46.07 -9.59
C VAL A 795 6.87 -47.13 -10.68
N ARG A 796 7.94 -47.87 -10.98
CA ARG A 796 7.99 -48.75 -12.14
C ARG A 796 8.72 -50.06 -11.86
N VAL A 797 8.25 -51.13 -12.50
CA VAL A 797 8.94 -52.42 -12.58
C VAL A 797 9.82 -52.41 -13.82
N VAL A 798 11.08 -52.79 -13.66
CA VAL A 798 12.04 -52.93 -14.76
C VAL A 798 12.64 -54.33 -14.78
N ASP A 799 13.03 -54.80 -15.96
CA ASP A 799 13.79 -56.04 -16.11
C ASP A 799 15.28 -55.86 -15.74
N GLN A 800 16.07 -56.93 -15.82
CA GLN A 800 17.52 -56.90 -15.52
C GLN A 800 18.32 -55.95 -16.43
N VAL A 801 17.78 -55.57 -17.59
CA VAL A 801 18.40 -54.66 -18.56
C VAL A 801 17.92 -53.22 -18.36
N GLY A 802 16.96 -52.99 -17.46
CA GLY A 802 16.37 -51.69 -17.15
C GLY A 802 15.18 -51.30 -18.04
N ASN A 803 14.65 -52.22 -18.85
CA ASN A 803 13.47 -51.95 -19.67
C ASN A 803 12.23 -51.87 -18.78
N LYS A 804 11.44 -50.81 -18.98
CA LYS A 804 10.18 -50.60 -18.25
C LYS A 804 9.14 -51.64 -18.65
N ILE A 805 8.65 -52.39 -17.67
CA ILE A 805 7.56 -53.37 -17.82
C ILE A 805 6.21 -52.72 -17.54
N VAL A 806 6.05 -52.14 -16.35
CA VAL A 806 4.84 -51.45 -15.91
C VAL A 806 5.21 -50.28 -15.02
N ALA A 807 4.43 -49.21 -15.03
CA ALA A 807 4.62 -48.04 -14.18
C ALA A 807 3.30 -47.44 -13.72
N VAL A 808 3.36 -46.72 -12.60
CA VAL A 808 2.29 -45.87 -12.09
C VAL A 808 2.86 -44.48 -11.90
N ASP A 809 2.27 -43.52 -12.62
CA ASP A 809 2.67 -42.13 -12.67
C ASP A 809 1.59 -41.26 -12.03
N ARG A 810 1.91 -40.61 -10.90
CA ARG A 810 1.00 -39.66 -10.23
C ARG A 810 1.74 -38.73 -9.27
N GLN A 811 1.08 -37.65 -8.86
CA GLN A 811 1.54 -36.90 -7.69
C GLN A 811 1.46 -37.76 -6.43
N PRO A 812 2.36 -37.53 -5.45
CA PRO A 812 2.22 -38.12 -4.12
C PRO A 812 0.88 -37.75 -3.48
N ALA A 813 0.36 -38.61 -2.61
CA ALA A 813 -0.94 -38.42 -1.98
C ALA A 813 -1.06 -37.07 -1.24
N THR A 814 0.01 -36.67 -0.55
CA THR A 814 0.18 -35.28 -0.11
C THR A 814 1.05 -34.55 -1.13
N PRO A 815 0.56 -33.47 -1.77
CA PRO A 815 1.36 -32.71 -2.73
C PRO A 815 2.70 -32.24 -2.15
N THR A 816 3.78 -32.31 -2.93
CA THR A 816 5.15 -32.03 -2.49
C THR A 816 5.34 -30.61 -1.95
N LEU A 817 4.58 -29.63 -2.45
CA LEU A 817 4.59 -28.25 -1.93
C LEU A 817 4.15 -28.17 -0.45
N LEU A 818 3.36 -29.14 0.02
CA LEU A 818 2.86 -29.21 1.39
C LEU A 818 3.71 -30.11 2.29
N TRP A 819 4.80 -30.66 1.77
CA TRP A 819 5.71 -31.49 2.55
C TRP A 819 6.45 -30.65 3.57
N ARG A 820 6.54 -31.16 4.80
CA ARG A 820 7.22 -30.48 5.90
C ARG A 820 8.46 -31.27 6.34
N PRO A 821 9.60 -30.61 6.58
CA PRO A 821 10.82 -31.27 7.08
C PRO A 821 10.62 -31.99 8.43
N ASP A 822 9.66 -31.55 9.25
CA ASP A 822 9.36 -32.16 10.55
C ASP A 822 8.45 -33.39 10.46
N ARG A 823 7.95 -33.77 9.27
CA ARG A 823 6.96 -34.84 9.12
C ARG A 823 7.34 -35.86 8.07
N TRP A 824 7.44 -37.09 8.52
CA TRP A 824 7.44 -38.25 7.66
C TRP A 824 6.11 -38.41 6.94
N GLN A 825 6.15 -38.69 5.63
CA GLN A 825 4.97 -38.99 4.83
C GLN A 825 5.03 -40.44 4.33
N SER A 826 3.88 -41.09 4.22
CA SER A 826 3.79 -42.43 3.61
C SER A 826 2.81 -42.39 2.44
N ASP A 827 3.14 -43.12 1.38
CA ASP A 827 2.33 -43.20 0.18
C ASP A 827 2.36 -44.63 -0.38
N LEU A 828 1.19 -45.14 -0.78
CA LEU A 828 1.03 -46.51 -1.26
C LEU A 828 0.86 -46.53 -2.78
N PHE A 829 1.76 -47.23 -3.46
CA PHE A 829 1.69 -47.46 -4.90
C PHE A 829 1.25 -48.90 -5.18
N LYS A 830 0.29 -49.06 -6.08
CA LYS A 830 -0.25 -50.36 -6.48
C LYS A 830 0.05 -50.59 -7.96
N LEU A 831 0.83 -51.61 -8.28
CA LEU A 831 1.19 -51.97 -9.65
C LEU A 831 0.63 -53.36 -9.95
N THR A 832 -0.01 -53.53 -11.11
CA THR A 832 -0.47 -54.83 -11.58
C THR A 832 0.53 -55.37 -12.58
N LEU A 833 1.10 -56.55 -12.31
CA LEU A 833 2.02 -57.21 -13.24
C LEU A 833 1.27 -57.69 -14.49
N PRO A 834 1.87 -57.63 -15.68
CA PRO A 834 1.29 -58.23 -16.87
C PRO A 834 1.04 -59.74 -16.70
N ASN A 835 -0.04 -60.25 -17.29
CA ASN A 835 -0.37 -61.68 -17.22
C ASN A 835 0.58 -62.56 -18.04
N ASP A 836 1.29 -61.97 -19.00
CA ASP A 836 2.25 -62.59 -19.91
C ASP A 836 3.71 -62.36 -19.49
N LEU A 837 3.94 -61.91 -18.25
CA LEU A 837 5.28 -61.62 -17.74
C LEU A 837 6.11 -62.91 -17.62
N SER A 838 7.28 -62.93 -18.27
CA SER A 838 8.20 -64.07 -18.22
C SER A 838 8.77 -64.30 -16.81
N PRO A 839 9.05 -65.56 -16.42
CA PRO A 839 9.79 -65.84 -15.19
C PRO A 839 11.19 -65.23 -15.24
N GLY A 840 11.60 -64.57 -14.15
CA GLY A 840 12.87 -63.84 -14.09
C GLY A 840 13.00 -62.92 -12.88
N GLU A 841 14.14 -62.25 -12.75
CA GLU A 841 14.32 -61.21 -11.73
C GLU A 841 13.92 -59.84 -12.27
N TYR A 842 13.22 -59.10 -11.43
CA TYR A 842 12.75 -57.75 -11.72
C TYR A 842 13.10 -56.83 -10.54
N SER A 843 13.29 -55.55 -10.83
CA SER A 843 13.47 -54.51 -9.80
C SER A 843 12.34 -53.50 -9.86
N VAL A 844 11.99 -52.98 -8.69
CA VAL A 844 11.14 -51.80 -8.58
C VAL A 844 12.02 -50.59 -8.38
N GLU A 845 11.77 -49.56 -9.19
CA GLU A 845 12.48 -48.30 -9.14
C GLU A 845 11.50 -47.14 -9.08
N MET A 846 11.98 -46.00 -8.58
CA MET A 846 11.25 -44.75 -8.57
C MET A 846 12.02 -43.66 -9.30
N LYS A 847 11.29 -42.85 -10.06
CA LYS A 847 11.73 -41.56 -10.59
C LYS A 847 10.81 -40.43 -10.14
N MET A 848 11.36 -39.23 -10.04
CA MET A 848 10.57 -38.01 -9.85
C MET A 848 10.75 -37.08 -11.05
N TYR A 849 9.69 -36.33 -11.38
CA TYR A 849 9.71 -35.40 -12.50
C TYR A 849 8.68 -34.28 -12.32
N GLN A 850 8.88 -33.18 -13.03
CA GLN A 850 7.92 -32.08 -13.12
C GLN A 850 7.03 -32.28 -14.35
N ALA A 851 5.73 -32.52 -14.13
CA ALA A 851 4.83 -32.97 -15.19
C ALA A 851 4.54 -31.92 -16.27
N ASP A 852 4.61 -30.64 -15.93
CA ASP A 852 4.38 -29.51 -16.84
C ASP A 852 5.58 -29.24 -17.76
N GLN A 853 6.80 -29.47 -17.27
CA GLN A 853 8.04 -29.16 -17.98
C GLN A 853 8.78 -30.40 -18.51
N GLY A 854 8.40 -31.60 -18.09
CA GLY A 854 9.10 -32.84 -18.42
C GLY A 854 10.48 -32.96 -17.78
N THR A 855 10.80 -32.09 -16.82
CA THR A 855 12.10 -31.99 -16.15
C THR A 855 12.30 -33.15 -15.17
N SER A 856 13.41 -33.88 -15.30
CA SER A 856 13.79 -34.92 -14.34
C SER A 856 14.17 -34.32 -12.99
N VAL A 857 13.79 -35.00 -11.90
CA VAL A 857 14.10 -34.57 -10.54
C VAL A 857 15.02 -35.58 -9.89
N LEU A 858 16.24 -35.14 -9.61
CA LEU A 858 17.26 -35.88 -8.90
C LEU A 858 17.09 -35.69 -7.40
N ILE A 859 17.40 -36.75 -6.64
CA ILE A 859 17.20 -36.77 -5.20
C ILE A 859 18.55 -36.89 -4.51
N VAL A 860 18.76 -36.07 -3.48
CA VAL A 860 19.97 -36.08 -2.66
C VAL A 860 19.61 -36.52 -1.25
N ASP A 861 20.32 -37.55 -0.79
CA ASP A 861 20.21 -38.13 0.54
C ASP A 861 21.50 -37.96 1.37
N TRP A 862 21.46 -38.35 2.65
CA TRP A 862 22.60 -38.26 3.58
C TRP A 862 23.81 -39.09 3.11
N GLY A 863 25.02 -38.59 3.39
CA GLY A 863 26.29 -39.33 3.16
C GLY A 863 26.96 -39.12 1.80
N TRP A 864 26.50 -38.18 0.98
CA TRP A 864 27.08 -37.76 -0.31
C TRP A 864 27.52 -38.92 -1.24
N SER A 865 26.58 -39.45 -2.02
CA SER A 865 26.86 -40.25 -3.23
C SER A 865 26.59 -39.50 -4.54
N GLY A 866 26.23 -38.21 -4.46
CA GLY A 866 25.71 -37.40 -5.56
C GLY A 866 24.19 -37.54 -5.77
N PRO A 867 23.55 -36.63 -6.53
CA PRO A 867 22.13 -36.71 -6.83
C PRO A 867 21.79 -37.94 -7.67
N ALA A 868 20.72 -38.65 -7.32
CA ALA A 868 20.26 -39.85 -8.03
C ALA A 868 18.97 -39.58 -8.82
N ASP A 869 18.97 -39.92 -10.12
CA ASP A 869 17.78 -39.85 -10.99
C ASP A 869 16.79 -41.01 -10.74
N THR A 870 17.33 -42.15 -10.32
CA THR A 870 16.56 -43.37 -10.10
C THR A 870 16.84 -43.93 -8.72
N ILE A 871 15.78 -44.18 -7.94
CA ILE A 871 15.88 -44.74 -6.60
C ILE A 871 15.42 -46.20 -6.62
N PRO A 872 16.31 -47.16 -6.34
CA PRO A 872 15.93 -48.57 -6.27
C PRO A 872 15.08 -48.82 -5.00
N LEU A 873 13.88 -49.38 -5.17
CA LEU A 873 12.96 -49.68 -4.08
C LEU A 873 13.00 -51.14 -3.63
N GLY A 874 13.58 -52.03 -4.45
CA GLY A 874 13.75 -53.45 -4.11
C GLY A 874 13.78 -54.35 -5.35
N LYS A 875 14.02 -55.65 -5.12
CA LYS A 875 14.06 -56.69 -6.17
C LYS A 875 13.14 -57.85 -5.80
N PHE A 876 12.56 -58.49 -6.81
CA PHE A 876 11.73 -59.68 -6.65
C PHE A 876 11.91 -60.63 -7.84
N THR A 877 11.45 -61.87 -7.68
CA THR A 877 11.46 -62.87 -8.76
C THR A 877 10.02 -63.19 -9.19
N VAL A 878 9.78 -63.29 -10.49
CA VAL A 878 8.52 -63.81 -11.04
C VAL A 878 8.71 -65.30 -11.30
N LYS A 879 7.79 -66.13 -10.78
CA LYS A 879 7.80 -67.59 -10.96
C LYS A 879 6.87 -68.06 -12.04
#